data_AF-A0A433NQ65-F1
#
_entry.id   AF-A0A433NQ65-F1
#
_cell.length_a   1.000
_cell.length_b   1.000
_cell.length_c   1.000
_cell.angle_alpha   90.00
_cell.angle_beta   90.00
_cell.angle_gamma   90.00
#
_symmetry.space_group_name_H-M   'P 1'
#
loop_
_entity.id
_entity.type
_entity.pdbx_description
1 polymer ?
#
loop_
_entity_poly.entity_id
_entity_poly.type
_entity_poly.pdbx_seq_one_letter_code
_entity_poly.pdbx_strand_id
1 'polypeptide(L)'
;MKTTSQLQARLECYYQQIKTIILARQNPITGLLPASTAITAHGDYTDAWVRDNVYSILAVWGLALAYRKVDEDKGRTYELEHSVVKLMRGLLFAMMRQAHKVERFKHTQSPLDALHAKYNTATGDIVVGDGEWGHLQLDATSIYLLMLAQMTSSGLHIIYTLDEVNFIQNLVYYIGRAYRTPDYGIWERGNKINHGNAELNASSIGMAKAALEAINGLDLFGVRGSHASVIHVLPDEIARARITLESLLPRESASKEIDAALLSVISFPAFAVEDVQLRDRTRNDIITKLEGKYGCKRFLRDGHQTVLEDTKRLHYEPWELKQFENIECEWPLFFTYLVLDGIFRGDKEQTEYYQQRLESLVVERDGLPLLPELYYVPAEYIEAEKQAPHTQLRLPNENIPLVWAQSLYFLSQMLSEKLIAVGDIDPLGRHLRMDIHREPLVQIALLAEDEDLQLILEVHGIETQTPKQVEPIQVRQPDDFIAIYSQIGRSDKLGLTGRPPRRPRSLTTSRIFRIGNETVVFLPSLLDSQQFYLTLDYHFLVAQFKSELAYIQKYWSDLGRPILTLMLTHTMLETGSEALLNLMQELKEGVCNGVRVKLGRVNQQMLTAAIERIDFLPEFEFSQSSVKDAKPRCAYLAFHPEKNWLLRHTQEFQVECETNLNLLLSSLRSSENIYEQIELLQTLTRLQGLEFNTGFGGPLHPVTVGDLLDEVYTKAAEIGIWAVVRRAAGLRQMAYTALSDVVTSIVVRGKQIAVGKAYSEDSLITVPLSHSEIVEKINHFCREDIRDRVLTQEILIYLSTLIKSEPELFQGLLTLRVGYLILLITSELAQELKVTQDEAYETLMQLSPLEVKTRLRQVLAEYAGMSKLLRQQESLHVKQKESDIAWVLQPLVVEDIEMPLGGWRRFRQAEGATGRVPKEFFQQVWLLMHHCKGLVIGDKLERRNRLDSEVMISEMTAGEKNFALQVEHLLNKIEAPEYRQVNIETLMELAAIASNNPSLQIEEYIVLDVLIGHAVRLAWLDGHPQRGDRYDEDKASAWRSFYNTSPRECASYVVKAFRFLTEFEGTSAA
;
A
#
# COMPACT_ATOMS: atom_id res chain seq x y z
N MET A 1 16.73 3.62 -53.07
CA MET A 1 17.18 2.34 -52.47
C MET A 1 18.70 2.36 -52.49
N LYS A 2 19.37 2.18 -51.33
CA LYS A 2 20.83 2.00 -51.27
C LYS A 2 21.18 0.70 -52.01
N THR A 3 22.26 0.66 -52.79
CA THR A 3 22.77 -0.59 -53.38
C THR A 3 23.32 -1.51 -52.27
N THR A 4 23.36 -2.83 -52.48
CA THR A 4 23.89 -3.79 -51.48
C THR A 4 25.31 -3.42 -51.02
N SER A 5 26.15 -2.94 -51.94
CA SER A 5 27.50 -2.44 -51.63
C SER A 5 27.49 -1.18 -50.74
N GLN A 6 26.59 -0.23 -50.98
CA GLN A 6 26.45 0.96 -50.12
C GLN A 6 25.93 0.62 -48.73
N LEU A 7 25.06 -0.38 -48.63
CA LEU A 7 24.54 -0.88 -47.35
C LEU A 7 25.65 -1.52 -46.52
N GLN A 8 26.44 -2.42 -47.13
CA GLN A 8 27.59 -3.05 -46.50
C GLN A 8 28.63 -2.02 -46.04
N ALA A 9 28.96 -1.03 -46.88
CA ALA A 9 29.90 0.03 -46.50
C ALA A 9 29.42 0.85 -45.29
N ARG A 10 28.11 1.14 -45.20
CA ARG A 10 27.54 1.85 -44.05
C ARG A 10 27.55 0.99 -42.78
N LEU A 11 27.21 -0.30 -42.89
CA LEU A 11 27.29 -1.23 -41.76
C LEU A 11 28.72 -1.42 -41.26
N GLU A 12 29.71 -1.45 -42.15
CA GLU A 12 31.12 -1.54 -41.77
C GLU A 12 31.57 -0.28 -41.02
N CYS A 13 31.09 0.91 -41.43
CA CYS A 13 31.34 2.16 -40.69
C CYS A 13 30.78 2.11 -39.26
N TYR A 14 29.56 1.59 -39.06
CA TYR A 14 29.01 1.37 -37.72
C TYR A 14 29.79 0.31 -36.96
N TYR A 15 30.18 -0.79 -37.61
CA TYR A 15 30.97 -1.85 -37.00
C TYR A 15 32.30 -1.32 -36.46
N GLN A 16 33.04 -0.51 -37.22
CA GLN A 16 34.32 0.05 -36.76
C GLN A 16 34.13 1.00 -35.57
N GLN A 17 33.09 1.84 -35.59
CA GLN A 17 32.78 2.73 -34.47
C GLN A 17 32.37 1.95 -33.22
N ILE A 18 31.42 1.01 -33.34
CA ILE A 18 30.94 0.18 -32.23
C ILE A 18 32.07 -0.70 -31.68
N LYS A 19 32.93 -1.25 -32.54
CA LYS A 19 34.10 -2.01 -32.13
C LYS A 19 35.04 -1.17 -31.28
N THR A 20 35.34 0.05 -31.73
CA THR A 20 36.29 0.95 -31.06
C THR A 20 35.72 1.55 -29.78
N ILE A 21 34.42 1.89 -29.76
CA ILE A 21 33.79 2.60 -28.65
C ILE A 21 33.16 1.66 -27.63
N ILE A 22 32.55 0.55 -28.05
CA ILE A 22 31.79 -0.33 -27.14
C ILE A 22 32.55 -1.65 -26.92
N LEU A 23 32.79 -2.43 -27.98
CA LEU A 23 33.34 -3.78 -27.83
C LEU A 23 34.78 -3.80 -27.33
N ALA A 24 35.59 -2.77 -27.61
CA ALA A 24 36.94 -2.65 -27.08
C ALA A 24 36.99 -2.56 -25.54
N ARG A 25 35.88 -2.14 -24.91
CA ARG A 25 35.72 -2.06 -23.45
C ARG A 25 35.11 -3.33 -22.86
N GLN A 26 34.62 -4.25 -23.70
CA GLN A 26 33.96 -5.47 -23.24
C GLN A 26 34.98 -6.44 -22.65
N ASN A 27 34.76 -6.87 -21.40
CA ASN A 27 35.65 -7.82 -20.77
C ASN A 27 35.64 -9.17 -21.52
N PRO A 28 36.82 -9.72 -21.87
CA PRO A 28 36.90 -10.94 -22.68
C PRO A 28 36.54 -12.21 -21.91
N ILE A 29 36.34 -12.17 -20.60
CA ILE A 29 35.94 -13.32 -19.79
C ILE A 29 34.45 -13.22 -19.46
N THR A 30 34.06 -12.18 -18.72
CA THR A 30 32.69 -12.01 -18.21
C THR A 30 31.73 -11.49 -19.28
N GLY A 31 32.23 -10.77 -20.29
CA GLY A 31 31.41 -10.05 -21.25
C GLY A 31 30.86 -8.72 -20.73
N LEU A 32 31.16 -8.34 -19.49
CA LEU A 32 30.67 -7.09 -18.89
C LEU A 32 31.42 -5.87 -19.43
N LEU A 33 30.72 -4.74 -19.42
CA LEU A 33 31.23 -3.42 -19.76
C LEU A 33 31.37 -2.56 -18.49
N PRO A 34 32.47 -1.80 -18.32
CA PRO A 34 32.53 -0.76 -17.31
C PRO A 34 31.57 0.39 -17.68
N ALA A 35 30.97 1.05 -16.70
CA ALA A 35 30.08 2.20 -16.95
C ALA A 35 30.84 3.40 -17.54
N SER A 36 32.09 3.62 -17.14
CA SER A 36 33.04 4.58 -17.74
C SER A 36 34.48 4.12 -17.54
N THR A 37 35.40 4.75 -18.28
CA THR A 37 36.84 4.60 -18.07
C THR A 37 37.41 5.62 -17.08
N ALA A 38 36.59 6.54 -16.56
CA ALA A 38 37.01 7.57 -15.61
C ALA A 38 36.74 7.15 -14.16
N ILE A 39 37.72 7.35 -13.28
CA ILE A 39 37.52 7.34 -11.82
C ILE A 39 37.26 8.79 -11.43
N THR A 40 36.04 9.11 -10.98
CA THR A 40 35.66 10.48 -10.60
C THR A 40 35.43 10.58 -9.09
N ALA A 41 35.26 11.80 -8.58
CA ALA A 41 34.89 12.02 -7.18
C ALA A 41 33.51 11.41 -6.81
N HIS A 42 32.70 11.00 -7.79
CA HIS A 42 31.36 10.46 -7.60
C HIS A 42 31.29 8.92 -7.67
N GLY A 43 32.41 8.24 -7.92
CA GLY A 43 32.48 6.78 -7.89
C GLY A 43 33.58 6.19 -8.78
N ASP A 44 33.87 4.91 -8.56
CA ASP A 44 34.65 4.09 -9.48
C ASP A 44 33.71 3.58 -10.59
N TYR A 45 33.70 4.28 -11.72
CA TYR A 45 32.87 3.88 -12.87
C TYR A 45 33.48 2.71 -13.66
N THR A 46 34.58 2.11 -13.19
CA THR A 46 35.12 0.89 -13.80
C THR A 46 34.32 -0.37 -13.47
N ASP A 47 33.38 -0.28 -12.52
CA ASP A 47 32.39 -1.32 -12.24
C ASP A 47 31.34 -1.45 -13.36
N ALA A 48 30.71 -2.61 -13.43
CA ALA A 48 29.66 -2.95 -14.38
C ALA A 48 28.28 -2.79 -13.73
N TRP A 49 27.59 -1.69 -14.04
CA TRP A 49 26.18 -1.50 -13.68
C TRP A 49 25.27 -2.31 -14.61
N VAL A 50 24.27 -2.99 -14.04
CA VAL A 50 23.31 -3.79 -14.80
C VAL A 50 22.63 -2.95 -15.90
N ARG A 51 22.11 -1.77 -15.51
CA ARG A 51 21.40 -0.86 -16.41
C ARG A 51 22.28 -0.40 -17.57
N ASP A 52 23.45 0.16 -17.27
CA ASP A 52 24.39 0.69 -18.24
C ASP A 52 24.86 -0.39 -19.22
N ASN A 53 25.10 -1.61 -18.73
CA ASN A 53 25.45 -2.75 -19.57
C ASN A 53 24.33 -3.10 -20.56
N VAL A 54 23.09 -3.21 -20.08
CA VAL A 54 21.93 -3.56 -20.91
C VAL A 54 21.65 -2.49 -21.96
N TYR A 55 21.73 -1.19 -21.63
CA TYR A 55 21.54 -0.14 -22.62
C TYR A 55 22.72 -0.02 -23.59
N SER A 56 23.96 -0.19 -23.12
CA SER A 56 25.16 -0.09 -23.94
C SER A 56 25.25 -1.19 -25.00
N ILE A 57 24.71 -2.37 -24.73
CA ILE A 57 24.76 -3.50 -25.68
C ILE A 57 23.71 -3.39 -26.81
N LEU A 58 22.72 -2.48 -26.69
CA LEU A 58 21.64 -2.35 -27.68
C LEU A 58 22.13 -1.93 -29.07
N ALA A 59 23.14 -1.07 -29.18
CA ALA A 59 23.74 -0.74 -30.48
C ALA A 59 24.40 -1.96 -31.14
N VAL A 60 25.08 -2.81 -30.35
CA VAL A 60 25.69 -4.06 -30.84
C VAL A 60 24.61 -5.02 -31.32
N TRP A 61 23.52 -5.16 -30.56
CA TRP A 61 22.37 -5.98 -30.94
C TRP A 61 21.68 -5.45 -32.21
N GLY A 62 21.42 -4.15 -32.29
CA GLY A 62 20.85 -3.50 -33.47
C GLY A 62 21.73 -3.68 -34.72
N LEU A 63 23.04 -3.57 -34.58
CA LEU A 63 23.99 -3.81 -35.68
C LEU A 63 24.00 -5.30 -36.09
N ALA A 64 23.94 -6.23 -35.13
CA ALA A 64 23.84 -7.66 -35.42
C ALA A 64 22.58 -7.98 -36.24
N LEU A 65 21.43 -7.41 -35.83
CA LEU A 65 20.16 -7.51 -36.55
C LEU A 65 20.22 -6.92 -37.95
N ALA A 66 20.95 -5.81 -38.13
CA ALA A 66 21.18 -5.21 -39.45
C ALA A 66 21.99 -6.15 -40.35
N TYR A 67 23.07 -6.74 -39.83
CA TYR A 67 23.90 -7.70 -40.56
C TYR A 67 23.13 -8.97 -40.93
N ARG A 68 22.20 -9.47 -40.09
CA ARG A 68 21.38 -10.66 -40.44
C ARG A 68 20.68 -10.55 -41.81
N LYS A 69 20.41 -9.33 -42.27
CA LYS A 69 19.72 -9.07 -43.54
C LYS A 69 20.63 -9.06 -44.76
N VAL A 70 21.96 -8.99 -44.57
CA VAL A 70 22.93 -8.67 -45.63
C VAL A 70 24.16 -9.59 -45.59
N ASP A 71 24.46 -10.19 -44.44
CA ASP A 71 25.67 -10.98 -44.19
C ASP A 71 25.54 -12.40 -44.76
N GLU A 72 26.17 -12.66 -45.91
CA GLU A 72 26.08 -13.94 -46.62
C GLU A 72 26.84 -15.07 -45.92
N ASP A 73 27.98 -14.77 -45.30
CA ASP A 73 28.82 -15.74 -44.57
C ASP A 73 28.49 -15.83 -43.06
N LYS A 74 27.65 -14.90 -42.57
CA LYS A 74 27.20 -14.75 -41.18
C LYS A 74 28.33 -14.49 -40.17
N GLY A 75 29.54 -14.15 -40.62
CA GLY A 75 30.69 -13.98 -39.73
C GLY A 75 30.53 -12.79 -38.79
N ARG A 76 30.11 -11.63 -39.31
CA ARG A 76 29.87 -10.41 -38.53
C ARG A 76 28.66 -10.56 -37.63
N THR A 77 27.58 -11.15 -38.15
CA THR A 77 26.40 -11.48 -37.35
C THR A 77 26.78 -12.33 -36.15
N TYR A 78 27.52 -13.43 -36.35
CA TYR A 78 27.92 -14.32 -35.26
C TYR A 78 28.75 -13.61 -34.18
N GLU A 79 29.76 -12.83 -34.57
CA GLU A 79 30.62 -12.06 -33.66
C GLU A 79 29.81 -11.12 -32.76
N LEU A 80 28.91 -10.34 -33.37
CA LEU A 80 28.11 -9.33 -32.66
C LEU A 80 27.06 -9.98 -31.76
N GLU A 81 26.35 -11.00 -32.25
CA GLU A 81 25.37 -11.75 -31.44
C GLU A 81 26.00 -12.40 -30.22
N HIS A 82 27.17 -13.03 -30.39
CA HIS A 82 27.85 -13.66 -29.27
C HIS A 82 28.42 -12.64 -28.28
N SER A 83 28.79 -11.44 -28.74
CA SER A 83 29.12 -10.32 -27.84
C SER A 83 27.92 -9.92 -26.97
N VAL A 84 26.71 -9.84 -27.56
CA VAL A 84 25.46 -9.55 -26.84
C VAL A 84 25.13 -10.65 -25.83
N VAL A 85 25.13 -11.91 -26.28
CA VAL A 85 24.85 -13.09 -25.44
C VAL A 85 25.83 -13.16 -24.27
N LYS A 86 27.11 -12.90 -24.51
CA LYS A 86 28.14 -12.96 -23.47
C LYS A 86 27.91 -11.93 -22.38
N LEU A 87 27.58 -10.69 -22.73
CA LEU A 87 27.27 -9.64 -21.75
C LEU A 87 26.03 -9.99 -20.91
N MET A 88 24.93 -10.36 -21.57
CA MET A 88 23.69 -10.71 -20.87
C MET A 88 23.89 -11.92 -19.94
N ARG A 89 24.68 -12.91 -20.36
CA ARG A 89 25.07 -14.04 -19.51
C ARG A 89 26.00 -13.64 -18.37
N GLY A 90 26.92 -12.69 -18.59
CA GLY A 90 27.76 -12.14 -17.54
C GLY A 90 26.94 -11.54 -16.39
N LEU A 91 25.91 -10.76 -16.73
CA LEU A 91 24.96 -10.21 -15.77
C LEU A 91 24.14 -11.32 -15.07
N LEU A 92 23.66 -12.31 -15.83
CA LEU A 92 22.98 -13.48 -15.27
C LEU A 92 23.83 -14.18 -14.21
N PHE A 93 25.10 -14.47 -14.53
CA PHE A 93 26.00 -15.13 -13.60
C PHE A 93 26.25 -14.31 -12.34
N ALA A 94 26.44 -12.99 -12.46
CA ALA A 94 26.62 -12.09 -11.32
C ALA A 94 25.37 -12.07 -10.40
N MET A 95 24.17 -12.04 -10.98
CA MET A 95 22.91 -12.10 -10.22
C MET A 95 22.69 -13.50 -9.60
N MET A 96 22.98 -14.59 -10.32
CA MET A 96 22.82 -15.96 -9.83
C MET A 96 23.73 -16.27 -8.62
N ARG A 97 24.92 -15.67 -8.55
CA ARG A 97 25.79 -15.75 -7.35
C ARG A 97 25.11 -15.19 -6.09
N GLN A 98 24.10 -14.34 -6.25
CA GLN A 98 23.29 -13.76 -5.19
C GLN A 98 21.89 -14.39 -5.09
N ALA A 99 21.68 -15.63 -5.53
CA ALA A 99 20.38 -16.30 -5.44
C ALA A 99 19.77 -16.29 -4.01
N HIS A 100 20.60 -16.40 -2.98
CA HIS A 100 20.17 -16.28 -1.58
C HIS A 100 19.56 -14.90 -1.24
N LYS A 101 20.01 -13.83 -1.90
CA LYS A 101 19.42 -12.48 -1.76
C LYS A 101 18.05 -12.42 -2.41
N VAL A 102 17.92 -12.96 -3.63
CA VAL A 102 16.63 -13.09 -4.34
C VAL A 102 15.62 -13.85 -3.48
N GLU A 103 16.05 -14.97 -2.86
CA GLU A 103 15.21 -15.75 -1.94
C GLU A 103 14.70 -14.90 -0.78
N ARG A 104 15.60 -14.23 -0.04
CA ARG A 104 15.22 -13.38 1.11
C ARG A 104 14.32 -12.22 0.71
N PHE A 105 14.66 -11.52 -0.37
CA PHE A 105 13.94 -10.31 -0.82
C PHE A 105 12.48 -10.60 -1.20
N LYS A 106 12.18 -11.78 -1.77
CA LYS A 106 10.79 -12.19 -2.05
C LYS A 106 9.92 -12.14 -0.80
N HIS A 107 10.48 -12.32 0.40
CA HIS A 107 9.75 -12.24 1.65
C HIS A 107 9.83 -10.85 2.28
N THR A 108 11.03 -10.28 2.37
CA THR A 108 11.29 -9.07 3.16
C THR A 108 11.03 -7.76 2.41
N GLN A 109 11.30 -7.71 1.10
CA GLN A 109 11.42 -6.47 0.31
C GLN A 109 12.34 -5.41 0.95
N SER A 110 13.27 -5.83 1.81
CA SER A 110 14.22 -4.94 2.46
C SER A 110 15.31 -4.51 1.49
N PRO A 111 15.73 -3.22 1.48
CA PRO A 111 16.87 -2.77 0.68
C PRO A 111 18.16 -3.57 0.92
N LEU A 112 18.39 -4.06 2.15
CA LEU A 112 19.58 -4.85 2.47
C LEU A 112 19.58 -6.23 1.83
N ASP A 113 18.39 -6.79 1.58
CA ASP A 113 18.22 -8.09 0.93
C ASP A 113 18.20 -7.99 -0.60
N ALA A 114 18.27 -6.78 -1.16
CA ALA A 114 18.20 -6.56 -2.60
C ALA A 114 19.44 -7.06 -3.35
N LEU A 115 19.28 -7.44 -4.61
CA LEU A 115 20.40 -7.67 -5.52
C LEU A 115 21.26 -6.43 -5.64
N HIS A 116 22.57 -6.61 -5.74
CA HIS A 116 23.47 -5.50 -6.06
C HIS A 116 23.20 -4.99 -7.47
N ALA A 117 23.29 -3.66 -7.64
CA ALA A 117 23.06 -3.01 -8.93
C ALA A 117 24.32 -2.97 -9.82
N LYS A 118 25.51 -3.17 -9.22
CA LYS A 118 26.82 -3.09 -9.86
C LYS A 118 27.76 -4.21 -9.44
N TYR A 119 28.65 -4.60 -10.35
CA TYR A 119 29.55 -5.74 -10.22
C TYR A 119 30.95 -5.42 -10.67
N ASN A 120 31.92 -6.21 -10.22
CA ASN A 120 33.27 -6.12 -10.74
C ASN A 120 33.28 -6.55 -12.21
N THR A 121 33.75 -5.70 -13.10
CA THR A 121 33.76 -5.97 -14.54
C THR A 121 34.53 -7.23 -14.92
N ALA A 122 35.62 -7.56 -14.20
CA ALA A 122 36.48 -8.70 -14.53
C ALA A 122 36.05 -10.02 -13.89
N THR A 123 35.37 -10.00 -12.74
CA THR A 123 35.00 -11.22 -12.01
C THR A 123 33.50 -11.47 -11.91
N GLY A 124 32.68 -10.42 -12.03
CA GLY A 124 31.23 -10.47 -11.77
C GLY A 124 30.88 -10.52 -10.28
N ASP A 125 31.84 -10.28 -9.38
CA ASP A 125 31.60 -10.26 -7.92
C ASP A 125 31.05 -8.92 -7.44
N ILE A 126 30.55 -8.91 -6.20
CA ILE A 126 30.15 -7.69 -5.50
C ILE A 126 31.37 -6.80 -5.25
N VAL A 127 31.16 -5.49 -5.30
CA VAL A 127 32.24 -4.47 -5.22
C VAL A 127 32.12 -3.56 -4.01
N VAL A 128 30.95 -3.54 -3.35
CA VAL A 128 30.64 -2.75 -2.15
C VAL A 128 29.73 -3.56 -1.24
N GLY A 129 29.64 -3.23 0.05
CA GLY A 129 28.75 -3.90 1.01
C GLY A 129 27.26 -3.61 0.78
N ASP A 130 26.39 -4.39 1.44
CA ASP A 130 24.93 -4.30 1.29
C ASP A 130 24.34 -2.95 1.75
N GLY A 131 24.92 -2.32 2.76
CA GLY A 131 24.48 -1.03 3.31
C GLY A 131 25.25 0.19 2.79
N GLU A 132 26.23 -0.02 1.90
CA GLU A 132 27.15 1.03 1.45
C GLU A 132 26.68 1.74 0.17
N TRP A 133 25.66 1.20 -0.50
CA TRP A 133 25.15 1.72 -1.77
C TRP A 133 23.64 1.51 -1.91
N GLY A 134 22.99 2.35 -2.72
CA GLY A 134 21.58 2.23 -3.08
C GLY A 134 21.32 1.07 -4.05
N HIS A 135 21.54 -0.17 -3.60
CA HIS A 135 21.47 -1.38 -4.43
C HIS A 135 20.07 -1.74 -4.89
N LEU A 136 19.05 -1.44 -4.08
CA LEU A 136 17.67 -1.71 -4.46
C LEU A 136 17.26 -0.78 -5.62
N GLN A 137 17.44 -1.28 -6.84
CA GLN A 137 17.13 -0.65 -8.11
C GLN A 137 16.27 -1.62 -8.93
N LEU A 138 14.95 -1.45 -8.83
CA LEU A 138 14.02 -2.36 -9.50
C LEU A 138 14.01 -2.14 -11.01
N ASP A 139 14.30 -0.93 -11.47
CA ASP A 139 14.48 -0.58 -12.88
C ASP A 139 15.57 -1.44 -13.53
N ALA A 140 16.71 -1.63 -12.87
CA ALA A 140 17.87 -2.33 -13.40
C ALA A 140 17.61 -3.83 -13.65
N THR A 141 16.98 -4.49 -12.67
CA THR A 141 16.56 -5.91 -12.83
C THR A 141 15.46 -6.02 -13.90
N SER A 142 14.56 -5.04 -13.96
CA SER A 142 13.44 -5.04 -14.90
C SER A 142 13.88 -4.82 -16.35
N ILE A 143 14.79 -3.88 -16.63
CA ILE A 143 15.30 -3.67 -17.99
C ILE A 143 16.08 -4.89 -18.49
N TYR A 144 16.80 -5.58 -17.61
CA TYR A 144 17.44 -6.86 -17.95
C TYR A 144 16.41 -7.90 -18.39
N LEU A 145 15.32 -8.10 -17.64
CA LEU A 145 14.25 -9.05 -17.99
C LEU A 145 13.50 -8.64 -19.27
N LEU A 146 13.22 -7.34 -19.43
CA LEU A 146 12.57 -6.81 -20.63
C LEU A 146 13.42 -7.05 -21.88
N MET A 147 14.71 -6.74 -21.83
CA MET A 147 15.62 -6.95 -22.96
C MET A 147 15.93 -8.43 -23.18
N LEU A 148 16.01 -9.24 -22.12
CA LEU A 148 16.10 -10.71 -22.23
C LEU A 148 14.92 -11.24 -23.06
N ALA A 149 13.70 -10.77 -22.79
CA ALA A 149 12.51 -11.19 -23.52
C ALA A 149 12.55 -10.76 -24.99
N GLN A 150 12.90 -9.51 -25.29
CA GLN A 150 13.04 -9.00 -26.66
C GLN A 150 14.14 -9.74 -27.44
N MET A 151 15.31 -9.91 -26.83
CA MET A 151 16.46 -10.59 -27.44
C MET A 151 16.16 -12.07 -27.71
N THR A 152 15.54 -12.77 -26.76
CA THR A 152 15.11 -14.17 -26.94
C THR A 152 14.08 -14.30 -28.07
N SER A 153 13.10 -13.38 -28.11
CA SER A 153 12.09 -13.33 -29.17
C SER A 153 12.68 -12.98 -30.54
N SER A 154 13.79 -12.23 -30.57
CA SER A 154 14.56 -12.00 -31.79
C SER A 154 15.39 -13.21 -32.23
N GLY A 155 15.44 -14.29 -31.44
CA GLY A 155 16.16 -15.53 -31.75
C GLY A 155 17.55 -15.67 -31.09
N LEU A 156 17.93 -14.77 -30.18
CA LEU A 156 19.17 -14.96 -29.39
C LEU A 156 18.97 -16.03 -28.31
N HIS A 157 19.93 -16.93 -28.19
CA HIS A 157 19.93 -17.97 -27.17
C HIS A 157 20.79 -17.51 -25.97
N ILE A 158 20.13 -17.06 -24.90
CA ILE A 158 20.79 -16.48 -23.70
C ILE A 158 20.71 -17.44 -22.50
N ILE A 159 19.58 -18.13 -22.30
CA ILE A 159 19.35 -19.05 -21.16
C ILE A 159 19.54 -20.49 -21.62
N TYR A 160 20.30 -21.29 -20.88
CA TYR A 160 20.80 -22.61 -21.29
C TYR A 160 20.34 -23.77 -20.40
N THR A 161 19.92 -23.51 -19.16
CA THR A 161 19.53 -24.58 -18.22
C THR A 161 18.22 -24.28 -17.51
N LEU A 162 17.53 -25.32 -17.03
CA LEU A 162 16.31 -25.16 -16.22
C LEU A 162 16.58 -24.48 -14.87
N ASP A 163 17.79 -24.64 -14.30
CA ASP A 163 18.17 -23.90 -13.09
C ASP A 163 18.26 -22.38 -13.37
N GLU A 164 18.77 -21.98 -14.54
CA GLU A 164 18.74 -20.58 -14.99
C GLU A 164 17.30 -20.10 -15.26
N VAL A 165 16.43 -20.93 -15.87
CA VAL A 165 14.98 -20.63 -16.02
C VAL A 165 14.34 -20.36 -14.66
N ASN A 166 14.56 -21.26 -13.69
CA ASN A 166 14.03 -21.10 -12.33
C ASN A 166 14.55 -19.83 -11.67
N PHE A 167 15.82 -19.47 -11.88
CA PHE A 167 16.35 -18.20 -11.39
C PHE A 167 15.61 -16.99 -12.02
N ILE A 168 15.41 -16.98 -13.34
CA ILE A 168 14.63 -15.92 -14.02
C ILE A 168 13.18 -15.85 -13.51
N GLN A 169 12.55 -17.00 -13.28
CA GLN A 169 11.21 -17.08 -12.69
C GLN A 169 11.17 -16.47 -11.28
N ASN A 170 12.25 -16.58 -10.49
CA ASN A 170 12.35 -15.89 -9.20
C ASN A 170 12.61 -14.39 -9.34
N LEU A 171 13.31 -13.94 -10.38
CA LEU A 171 13.41 -12.51 -10.69
C LEU A 171 12.05 -11.90 -11.05
N VAL A 172 11.15 -12.66 -11.69
CA VAL A 172 9.75 -12.25 -11.87
C VAL A 172 9.07 -12.03 -10.52
N TYR A 173 9.21 -12.96 -9.56
CA TYR A 173 8.65 -12.78 -8.21
C TYR A 173 9.31 -11.65 -7.42
N TYR A 174 10.57 -11.36 -7.71
CA TYR A 174 11.34 -10.24 -7.15
C TYR A 174 10.76 -8.90 -7.60
N ILE A 175 10.49 -8.71 -8.91
CA ILE A 175 9.94 -7.46 -9.44
C ILE A 175 8.40 -7.38 -9.40
N GLY A 176 7.69 -8.49 -9.19
CA GLY A 176 6.22 -8.57 -9.17
C GLY A 176 5.52 -7.69 -8.12
N ARG A 177 6.27 -7.18 -7.13
CA ARG A 177 5.80 -6.23 -6.11
C ARG A 177 6.30 -4.81 -6.27
N ALA A 178 6.93 -4.45 -7.38
CA ALA A 178 7.45 -3.10 -7.64
C ALA A 178 6.42 -1.99 -7.40
N TYR A 179 5.13 -2.25 -7.69
CA TYR A 179 4.01 -1.33 -7.45
C TYR A 179 3.86 -0.82 -6.01
N ARG A 180 4.56 -1.42 -5.05
CA ARG A 180 4.50 -1.09 -3.62
C ARG A 180 5.83 -1.20 -2.88
N THR A 181 6.93 -1.40 -3.59
CA THR A 181 8.27 -1.53 -3.01
C THR A 181 9.06 -0.28 -3.33
N PRO A 182 9.28 0.63 -2.36
CA PRO A 182 10.14 1.79 -2.55
C PRO A 182 11.57 1.35 -2.89
N ASP A 183 12.19 2.03 -3.85
CA ASP A 183 13.56 1.75 -4.30
C ASP A 183 14.37 3.06 -4.44
N TYR A 184 15.64 2.94 -4.82
CA TYR A 184 16.53 4.10 -5.00
C TYR A 184 16.38 4.77 -6.38
N GLY A 185 15.58 4.16 -7.27
CA GLY A 185 15.33 4.62 -8.62
C GLY A 185 16.58 4.59 -9.50
N ILE A 186 16.41 5.03 -10.75
CA ILE A 186 17.45 5.00 -11.78
C ILE A 186 18.69 5.87 -11.45
N TRP A 187 18.52 6.85 -10.54
CA TRP A 187 19.57 7.76 -10.09
C TRP A 187 20.20 7.35 -8.77
N GLU A 188 19.80 6.21 -8.19
CA GLU A 188 20.46 5.60 -7.03
C GLU A 188 20.37 6.44 -5.74
N ARG A 189 19.32 7.28 -5.64
CA ARG A 189 19.15 8.27 -4.56
C ARG A 189 17.90 8.09 -3.70
N GLY A 190 16.86 7.45 -4.23
CA GLY A 190 15.55 7.42 -3.58
C GLY A 190 14.96 8.83 -3.52
N ASN A 191 14.83 9.41 -2.33
CA ASN A 191 14.32 10.76 -2.17
C ASN A 191 15.24 11.85 -2.74
N LYS A 192 14.66 13.01 -3.08
CA LYS A 192 15.35 14.12 -3.75
C LYS A 192 16.61 14.65 -3.04
N ILE A 193 16.63 14.59 -1.71
CA ILE A 193 17.77 15.02 -0.86
C ILE A 193 18.77 13.89 -0.59
N ASN A 194 18.48 12.66 -1.00
CA ASN A 194 19.36 11.49 -0.88
C ASN A 194 19.85 11.17 0.53
N HIS A 195 18.99 11.26 1.56
CA HIS A 195 19.33 10.80 2.93
C HIS A 195 19.21 9.26 3.09
N GLY A 196 19.27 8.50 1.99
CA GLY A 196 19.16 7.04 2.01
C GLY A 196 17.73 6.49 2.11
N ASN A 197 16.72 7.36 1.96
CA ASN A 197 15.31 6.96 2.00
C ASN A 197 14.81 6.57 0.60
N ALA A 198 14.41 5.31 0.42
CA ALA A 198 13.82 4.82 -0.81
C ALA A 198 12.40 5.38 -1.04
N GLU A 199 12.00 5.55 -2.31
CA GLU A 199 10.67 6.05 -2.69
C GLU A 199 10.06 5.16 -3.78
N LEU A 200 8.73 5.23 -3.96
CA LEU A 200 8.10 4.64 -5.14
C LEU A 200 8.43 5.50 -6.36
N ASN A 201 9.30 4.97 -7.23
CA ASN A 201 9.73 5.62 -8.46
C ASN A 201 8.91 5.10 -9.65
N ALA A 202 8.24 6.00 -10.37
CA ALA A 202 7.42 5.67 -11.53
C ALA A 202 8.27 5.07 -12.67
N SER A 203 9.52 5.52 -12.83
CA SER A 203 10.49 4.92 -13.76
C SER A 203 10.71 3.42 -13.49
N SER A 204 10.94 3.03 -12.24
CA SER A 204 11.11 1.64 -11.81
C SER A 204 9.84 0.81 -11.98
N ILE A 205 8.68 1.35 -11.56
CA ILE A 205 7.38 0.65 -11.66
C ILE A 205 7.00 0.41 -13.11
N GLY A 206 7.20 1.40 -13.97
CA GLY A 206 6.93 1.29 -15.40
C GLY A 206 7.82 0.28 -16.10
N MET A 207 9.12 0.27 -15.77
CA MET A 207 10.04 -0.74 -16.29
C MET A 207 9.68 -2.15 -15.82
N ALA A 208 9.33 -2.31 -14.54
CA ALA A 208 8.89 -3.60 -13.97
C ALA A 208 7.61 -4.10 -14.64
N LYS A 209 6.60 -3.23 -14.81
CA LYS A 209 5.38 -3.56 -15.55
C LYS A 209 5.71 -4.08 -16.95
N ALA A 210 6.57 -3.35 -17.68
CA ALA A 210 6.94 -3.74 -19.03
C ALA A 210 7.67 -5.07 -19.10
N ALA A 211 8.59 -5.33 -18.16
CA ALA A 211 9.31 -6.58 -18.04
C ALA A 211 8.36 -7.77 -17.77
N LEU A 212 7.45 -7.61 -16.81
CA LEU A 212 6.43 -8.60 -16.46
C LEU A 212 5.53 -8.93 -17.66
N GLU A 213 5.07 -7.93 -18.40
CA GLU A 213 4.26 -8.13 -19.61
C GLU A 213 5.05 -8.77 -20.76
N ALA A 214 6.34 -8.46 -20.89
CA ALA A 214 7.18 -8.96 -21.98
C ALA A 214 7.58 -10.43 -21.79
N ILE A 215 7.86 -10.84 -20.55
CA ILE A 215 8.35 -12.18 -20.25
C ILE A 215 7.22 -13.20 -20.00
N ASN A 216 5.98 -12.75 -19.77
CA ASN A 216 4.86 -13.64 -19.51
C ASN A 216 4.58 -14.59 -20.68
N GLY A 217 4.58 -15.90 -20.41
CA GLY A 217 4.34 -16.94 -21.41
C GLY A 217 5.51 -17.14 -22.38
N LEU A 218 6.65 -16.48 -22.16
CA LEU A 218 7.84 -16.63 -23.01
C LEU A 218 8.59 -17.91 -22.66
N ASP A 219 8.93 -18.70 -23.69
CA ASP A 219 9.87 -19.80 -23.57
C ASP A 219 11.31 -19.30 -23.67
N LEU A 220 12.07 -19.42 -22.57
CA LEU A 220 13.44 -18.91 -22.48
C LEU A 220 14.47 -19.68 -23.32
N PHE A 221 14.14 -20.88 -23.80
CA PHE A 221 14.95 -21.61 -24.78
C PHE A 221 14.53 -21.28 -26.23
N GLY A 222 13.62 -20.33 -26.42
CA GLY A 222 13.07 -19.93 -27.71
C GLY A 222 12.36 -21.08 -28.40
N VAL A 223 12.54 -21.22 -29.72
CA VAL A 223 11.87 -22.25 -30.53
C VAL A 223 12.27 -23.69 -30.19
N ARG A 224 13.28 -23.88 -29.33
CA ARG A 224 13.80 -25.21 -28.92
C ARG A 224 13.33 -25.63 -27.53
N GLY A 225 12.53 -24.81 -26.86
CA GLY A 225 12.12 -25.07 -25.50
C GLY A 225 10.94 -26.00 -25.34
N SER A 226 10.46 -26.07 -24.10
CA SER A 226 9.32 -26.88 -23.68
C SER A 226 8.51 -26.10 -22.65
N HIS A 227 7.35 -26.62 -22.25
CA HIS A 227 6.56 -25.99 -21.19
C HIS A 227 7.32 -25.83 -19.85
N ALA A 228 8.41 -26.58 -19.62
CA ALA A 228 9.26 -26.42 -18.44
C ALA A 228 10.18 -25.17 -18.48
N SER A 229 10.38 -24.56 -19.66
CA SER A 229 11.17 -23.33 -19.84
C SER A 229 10.32 -22.07 -20.06
N VAL A 230 9.00 -22.19 -19.91
CA VAL A 230 8.04 -21.08 -19.99
C VAL A 230 8.00 -20.32 -18.67
N ILE A 231 8.03 -18.99 -18.75
CA ILE A 231 7.90 -18.12 -17.58
C ILE A 231 6.43 -17.76 -17.33
N HIS A 232 5.99 -17.89 -16.09
CA HIS A 232 4.63 -17.60 -15.65
C HIS A 232 4.60 -16.32 -14.81
N VAL A 233 3.82 -15.33 -15.25
CA VAL A 233 3.61 -14.06 -14.54
C VAL A 233 2.16 -13.95 -14.10
N LEU A 234 1.92 -13.43 -12.90
CA LEU A 234 0.57 -13.23 -12.41
C LEU A 234 -0.04 -11.93 -12.99
N PRO A 235 -1.22 -11.99 -13.65
CA PRO A 235 -1.86 -10.81 -14.23
C PRO A 235 -2.15 -9.70 -13.22
N ASP A 236 -2.48 -10.08 -11.97
CA ASP A 236 -2.73 -9.11 -10.90
C ASP A 236 -1.49 -8.27 -10.54
N GLU A 237 -0.28 -8.79 -10.73
CA GLU A 237 0.96 -8.02 -10.50
C GLU A 237 1.14 -6.95 -11.56
N ILE A 238 0.87 -7.28 -12.83
CA ILE A 238 0.86 -6.34 -13.96
C ILE A 238 -0.20 -5.26 -13.76
N ALA A 239 -1.43 -5.67 -13.42
CA ALA A 239 -2.55 -4.74 -13.23
C ALA A 239 -2.29 -3.76 -12.08
N ARG A 240 -1.70 -4.20 -10.97
CA ARG A 240 -1.33 -3.29 -9.86
C ARG A 240 -0.20 -2.35 -10.23
N ALA A 241 0.83 -2.83 -10.95
CA ALA A 241 1.89 -1.96 -11.45
C ALA A 241 1.34 -0.87 -12.39
N ARG A 242 0.40 -1.23 -13.27
CA ARG A 242 -0.34 -0.28 -14.13
C ARG A 242 -1.10 0.77 -13.32
N ILE A 243 -1.93 0.35 -12.37
CA ILE A 243 -2.72 1.25 -11.53
C ILE A 243 -1.83 2.23 -10.77
N THR A 244 -0.75 1.74 -10.16
CA THR A 244 0.17 2.61 -9.42
C THR A 244 0.86 3.58 -10.38
N LEU A 245 1.37 3.11 -11.51
CA LEU A 245 2.04 3.96 -12.52
C LEU A 245 1.13 5.09 -13.00
N GLU A 246 -0.10 4.76 -13.41
CA GLU A 246 -1.09 5.75 -13.86
C GLU A 246 -1.44 6.78 -12.78
N SER A 247 -1.43 6.38 -11.51
CA SER A 247 -1.69 7.28 -10.37
C SER A 247 -0.50 8.17 -10.00
N LEU A 248 0.72 7.77 -10.37
CA LEU A 248 1.93 8.57 -10.13
C LEU A 248 2.13 9.60 -11.24
N LEU A 249 2.02 9.19 -12.51
CA LEU A 249 2.34 10.06 -13.64
C LEU A 249 1.50 11.35 -13.67
N PRO A 250 2.10 12.49 -14.05
CA PRO A 250 3.47 12.67 -14.57
C PRO A 250 4.57 12.74 -13.50
N ARG A 251 4.22 12.58 -12.21
CA ARG A 251 5.18 12.63 -11.11
C ARG A 251 6.03 11.36 -11.07
N GLU A 252 7.33 11.53 -10.80
CA GLU A 252 8.26 10.40 -10.66
C GLU A 252 8.15 9.75 -9.28
N SER A 253 8.16 10.54 -8.21
CA SER A 253 8.10 10.03 -6.83
C SER A 253 7.52 11.09 -5.89
N ALA A 254 7.32 10.77 -4.61
CA ALA A 254 6.77 11.70 -3.63
C ALA A 254 7.54 13.04 -3.55
N SER A 255 8.87 12.99 -3.71
CA SER A 255 9.74 14.19 -3.67
C SER A 255 10.07 14.78 -5.05
N LYS A 256 9.77 14.08 -6.16
CA LYS A 256 10.13 14.49 -7.53
C LYS A 256 8.88 14.67 -8.40
N GLU A 257 8.48 15.93 -8.59
CA GLU A 257 7.27 16.29 -9.37
C GLU A 257 7.31 15.87 -10.85
N ILE A 258 8.51 15.68 -11.42
CA ILE A 258 8.76 15.25 -12.80
C ILE A 258 10.22 14.74 -12.89
N ASP A 259 10.49 13.79 -13.78
CA ASP A 259 11.82 13.27 -14.07
C ASP A 259 11.93 12.85 -15.55
N ALA A 260 13.08 13.11 -16.18
CA ALA A 260 13.32 12.78 -17.58
C ALA A 260 13.48 11.26 -17.82
N ALA A 261 13.79 10.47 -16.78
CA ALA A 261 13.82 9.01 -16.85
C ALA A 261 12.48 8.39 -17.27
N LEU A 262 11.37 9.10 -17.03
CA LEU A 262 10.04 8.70 -17.46
C LEU A 262 9.95 8.50 -18.99
N LEU A 263 10.81 9.12 -19.80
CA LEU A 263 10.90 8.86 -21.24
C LEU A 263 11.15 7.38 -21.56
N SER A 264 11.95 6.68 -20.75
CA SER A 264 12.22 5.25 -20.90
C SER A 264 10.99 4.36 -20.60
N VAL A 265 10.00 4.91 -19.90
CA VAL A 265 8.77 4.24 -19.49
C VAL A 265 7.64 4.51 -20.48
N ILE A 266 7.44 5.77 -20.84
CA ILE A 266 6.36 6.18 -21.76
C ILE A 266 6.66 5.83 -23.23
N SER A 267 7.92 5.52 -23.54
CA SER A 267 8.41 5.22 -24.88
C SER A 267 9.37 4.02 -24.86
N PHE A 268 10.24 3.91 -25.87
CA PHE A 268 11.26 2.87 -25.92
C PHE A 268 12.20 2.98 -24.70
N PRO A 269 12.49 1.87 -24.00
CA PRO A 269 12.16 0.48 -24.37
C PRO A 269 10.86 -0.08 -23.78
N ALA A 270 10.26 0.55 -22.77
CA ALA A 270 9.24 -0.10 -21.96
C ALA A 270 7.84 -0.08 -22.59
N PHE A 271 7.42 1.05 -23.19
CA PHE A 271 6.05 1.29 -23.66
C PHE A 271 5.00 0.92 -22.60
N ALA A 272 5.22 1.35 -21.36
CA ALA A 272 4.46 0.86 -20.20
C ALA A 272 3.17 1.65 -19.93
N VAL A 273 2.85 2.67 -20.74
CA VAL A 273 1.66 3.52 -20.54
C VAL A 273 0.78 3.45 -21.78
N GLU A 274 -0.40 2.84 -21.65
CA GLU A 274 -1.34 2.67 -22.75
C GLU A 274 -2.21 3.92 -22.99
N ASP A 275 -2.48 4.72 -21.96
CA ASP A 275 -3.25 5.96 -22.07
C ASP A 275 -2.44 7.03 -22.80
N VAL A 276 -2.87 7.36 -24.02
CA VAL A 276 -2.24 8.33 -24.90
C VAL A 276 -2.23 9.74 -24.29
N GLN A 277 -3.32 10.16 -23.62
CA GLN A 277 -3.40 11.50 -23.03
C GLN A 277 -2.45 11.64 -21.86
N LEU A 278 -2.39 10.63 -20.97
CA LEU A 278 -1.46 10.62 -19.85
C LEU A 278 0.00 10.61 -20.33
N ARG A 279 0.29 9.80 -21.34
CA ARG A 279 1.61 9.71 -21.97
C ARG A 279 2.05 11.04 -22.58
N ASP A 280 1.17 11.67 -23.35
CA ASP A 280 1.47 12.91 -24.04
C ASP A 280 1.60 14.08 -23.07
N ARG A 281 0.75 14.13 -22.03
CA ARG A 281 0.92 15.06 -20.91
C ARG A 281 2.27 14.87 -20.23
N THR A 282 2.65 13.64 -19.91
CA THR A 282 3.94 13.33 -19.26
C THR A 282 5.12 13.78 -20.13
N ARG A 283 5.12 13.47 -21.43
CA ARG A 283 6.16 13.92 -22.37
C ARG A 283 6.23 15.44 -22.43
N ASN A 284 5.10 16.11 -22.57
CA ASN A 284 5.04 17.57 -22.67
C ASN A 284 5.52 18.24 -21.39
N ASP A 285 5.20 17.69 -20.22
CA ASP A 285 5.69 18.19 -18.93
C ASP A 285 7.21 18.02 -18.81
N ILE A 286 7.77 16.90 -19.27
CA ILE A 286 9.23 16.68 -19.33
C ILE A 286 9.88 17.73 -20.25
N ILE A 287 9.40 17.87 -21.48
CA ILE A 287 9.94 18.82 -22.46
C ILE A 287 9.85 20.25 -21.91
N THR A 288 8.67 20.65 -21.40
CA THR A 288 8.43 22.02 -20.95
C THR A 288 9.27 22.38 -19.72
N LYS A 289 9.47 21.45 -18.79
CA LYS A 289 10.12 21.74 -17.49
C LYS A 289 11.60 21.39 -17.44
N LEU A 290 12.04 20.38 -18.18
CA LEU A 290 13.38 19.80 -18.06
C LEU A 290 14.25 20.00 -19.30
N GLU A 291 13.69 20.29 -20.48
CA GLU A 291 14.50 20.53 -21.67
C GLU A 291 15.33 21.82 -21.54
N GLY A 292 16.59 21.71 -21.92
CA GLY A 292 17.52 22.83 -22.09
C GLY A 292 18.20 22.80 -23.45
N LYS A 293 19.30 23.54 -23.61
CA LYS A 293 20.00 23.69 -24.90
C LYS A 293 20.86 22.45 -25.27
N TYR A 294 21.34 21.72 -24.28
CA TYR A 294 22.29 20.63 -24.39
C TYR A 294 21.71 19.26 -24.00
N GLY A 295 20.43 19.20 -23.65
CA GLY A 295 19.76 17.97 -23.23
C GLY A 295 18.58 18.26 -22.32
N CYS A 296 18.16 17.26 -21.53
CA CYS A 296 17.22 17.48 -20.43
C CYS A 296 17.94 17.40 -19.08
N LYS A 297 17.45 18.15 -18.10
CA LYS A 297 17.77 17.93 -16.68
C LYS A 297 17.21 16.58 -16.27
N ARG A 298 17.84 15.88 -15.31
CA ARG A 298 17.29 14.63 -14.77
C ARG A 298 15.95 14.89 -14.06
N PHE A 299 15.96 15.82 -13.10
CA PHE A 299 14.77 16.35 -12.44
C PHE A 299 15.05 17.79 -11.96
N LEU A 300 14.00 18.52 -11.59
CA LEU A 300 14.14 19.91 -11.14
C LEU A 300 14.98 20.02 -9.87
N ARG A 301 15.86 21.03 -9.78
CA ARG A 301 16.75 21.28 -8.63
C ARG A 301 17.69 20.13 -8.31
N ASP A 302 18.12 19.41 -9.34
CA ASP A 302 19.16 18.40 -9.21
C ASP A 302 20.55 19.05 -9.19
N GLY A 303 21.30 18.81 -8.12
CA GLY A 303 22.64 19.36 -7.92
C GLY A 303 23.76 18.55 -8.55
N HIS A 304 23.46 17.38 -9.12
CA HIS A 304 24.50 16.42 -9.48
C HIS A 304 25.46 16.92 -10.55
N GLN A 305 26.74 16.86 -10.23
CA GLN A 305 27.87 17.40 -10.98
C GLN A 305 27.74 18.89 -11.34
N THR A 306 26.91 19.64 -10.61
CA THR A 306 26.95 21.09 -10.67
C THR A 306 28.19 21.58 -9.93
N VAL A 307 28.75 22.72 -10.34
CA VAL A 307 29.94 23.30 -9.70
C VAL A 307 29.71 23.66 -8.22
N LEU A 308 28.45 23.86 -7.81
CA LEU A 308 28.08 24.16 -6.43
C LEU A 308 27.87 22.89 -5.57
N GLU A 309 27.93 21.69 -6.16
CA GLU A 309 27.73 20.45 -5.41
C GLU A 309 28.87 20.20 -4.43
N ASP A 310 28.54 19.92 -3.17
CA ASP A 310 29.52 19.38 -2.23
C ASP A 310 29.76 17.89 -2.51
N THR A 311 30.84 17.60 -3.23
CA THR A 311 31.23 16.25 -3.63
C THR A 311 31.69 15.36 -2.46
N LYS A 312 31.86 15.91 -1.26
CA LYS A 312 32.25 15.13 -0.07
C LYS A 312 31.10 14.37 0.57
N ARG A 313 29.85 14.67 0.17
CA ARG A 313 28.64 14.04 0.73
C ARG A 313 27.70 13.56 -0.35
N LEU A 314 27.00 12.47 -0.05
CA LEU A 314 26.01 11.88 -0.95
C LEU A 314 24.65 12.61 -0.89
N HIS A 315 24.31 13.21 0.26
CA HIS A 315 23.02 13.86 0.49
C HIS A 315 23.11 15.39 0.37
N TYR A 316 21.96 16.01 0.07
CA TYR A 316 21.80 17.46 0.04
C TYR A 316 21.05 17.95 1.27
N GLU A 317 21.40 19.14 1.70
CA GLU A 317 20.63 19.87 2.69
C GLU A 317 19.43 20.55 2.05
N PRO A 318 18.31 20.74 2.79
CA PRO A 318 17.11 21.36 2.23
C PRO A 318 17.34 22.73 1.56
N TRP A 319 18.30 23.52 2.06
CA TRP A 319 18.62 24.83 1.49
C TRP A 319 19.49 24.77 0.21
N GLU A 320 20.21 23.67 -0.03
CA GLU A 320 21.09 23.52 -1.22
C GLU A 320 20.27 23.31 -2.49
N LEU A 321 19.15 22.59 -2.42
CA LEU A 321 18.30 22.34 -3.58
C LEU A 321 17.91 23.63 -4.30
N LYS A 322 17.64 24.70 -3.57
CA LYS A 322 17.31 26.00 -4.17
C LYS A 322 18.48 26.63 -4.92
N GLN A 323 19.72 26.32 -4.54
CA GLN A 323 20.91 26.90 -5.17
C GLN A 323 21.20 26.29 -6.54
N PHE A 324 20.73 25.06 -6.79
CA PHE A 324 20.87 24.36 -8.07
C PHE A 324 19.83 24.78 -9.10
N GLU A 325 18.77 25.47 -8.68
CA GLU A 325 17.72 25.95 -9.58
C GLU A 325 18.32 26.79 -10.73
N ASN A 326 17.95 26.44 -11.96
CA ASN A 326 18.39 27.01 -13.23
C ASN A 326 19.82 26.67 -13.68
N ILE A 327 20.65 26.07 -12.82
CA ILE A 327 22.01 25.65 -13.17
C ILE A 327 22.17 24.12 -13.25
N GLU A 328 21.07 23.37 -13.11
CA GLU A 328 21.09 21.91 -13.14
C GLU A 328 21.72 21.40 -14.45
N CYS A 329 22.55 20.36 -14.38
CA CYS A 329 23.21 19.78 -15.53
C CYS A 329 22.23 19.24 -16.58
N GLU A 330 22.57 19.39 -17.86
CA GLU A 330 21.76 18.95 -18.99
C GLU A 330 22.37 17.71 -19.63
N TRP A 331 21.57 16.67 -19.85
CA TRP A 331 22.02 15.35 -20.30
C TRP A 331 21.58 15.08 -21.74
N PRO A 332 22.52 14.95 -22.71
CA PRO A 332 22.19 14.63 -24.10
C PRO A 332 21.48 13.27 -24.27
N LEU A 333 21.65 12.37 -23.29
CA LEU A 333 20.97 11.07 -23.23
C LEU A 333 19.46 11.18 -23.51
N PHE A 334 18.78 12.19 -22.95
CA PHE A 334 17.33 12.32 -23.10
C PHE A 334 16.89 12.73 -24.50
N PHE A 335 17.75 13.41 -25.26
CA PHE A 335 17.48 13.64 -26.68
C PHE A 335 17.51 12.34 -27.47
N THR A 336 18.36 11.36 -27.10
CA THR A 336 18.33 10.04 -27.75
C THR A 336 17.00 9.31 -27.53
N TYR A 337 16.42 9.43 -26.33
CA TYR A 337 15.07 8.93 -26.06
C TYR A 337 13.99 9.64 -26.89
N LEU A 338 14.08 10.97 -27.05
CA LEU A 338 13.12 11.74 -27.83
C LEU A 338 13.22 11.45 -29.35
N VAL A 339 14.42 11.17 -29.86
CA VAL A 339 14.58 10.66 -31.23
C VAL A 339 13.91 9.30 -31.39
N LEU A 340 14.17 8.35 -30.48
CA LEU A 340 13.54 7.03 -30.52
C LEU A 340 12.02 7.13 -30.40
N ASP A 341 11.51 7.98 -29.48
CA ASP A 341 10.08 8.26 -29.35
C ASP A 341 9.47 8.78 -30.65
N GLY A 342 10.15 9.71 -31.33
CA GLY A 342 9.74 10.23 -32.63
C GLY A 342 9.69 9.13 -33.70
N ILE A 343 10.70 8.27 -33.75
CA ILE A 343 10.77 7.13 -34.69
C ILE A 343 9.60 6.16 -34.46
N PHE A 344 9.35 5.74 -33.22
CA PHE A 344 8.28 4.81 -32.90
C PHE A 344 6.88 5.40 -33.12
N ARG A 345 6.72 6.72 -32.97
CA ARG A 345 5.47 7.44 -33.30
C ARG A 345 5.31 7.74 -34.79
N GLY A 346 6.36 7.61 -35.58
CA GLY A 346 6.38 8.08 -36.97
C GLY A 346 6.41 9.62 -37.10
N ASP A 347 6.81 10.32 -36.04
CA ASP A 347 6.93 11.78 -35.98
C ASP A 347 8.29 12.21 -36.54
N LYS A 348 8.29 12.55 -37.83
CA LYS A 348 9.52 12.93 -38.54
C LYS A 348 10.08 14.27 -38.09
N GLU A 349 9.22 15.22 -37.75
CA GLU A 349 9.63 16.56 -37.33
C GLU A 349 10.38 16.50 -36.01
N GLN A 350 9.82 15.80 -35.02
CA GLN A 350 10.49 15.54 -33.74
C GLN A 350 11.83 14.80 -33.94
N THR A 351 11.83 13.77 -34.79
CA THR A 351 13.02 12.95 -35.06
C THR A 351 14.15 13.80 -35.64
N GLU A 352 13.88 14.57 -36.69
CA GLU A 352 14.87 15.42 -37.37
C GLU A 352 15.36 16.54 -36.44
N TYR A 353 14.46 17.14 -35.66
CA TYR A 353 14.79 18.19 -34.69
C TYR A 353 15.82 17.71 -33.66
N TYR A 354 15.54 16.62 -32.94
CA TYR A 354 16.45 16.13 -31.90
C TYR A 354 17.72 15.47 -32.48
N GLN A 355 17.68 14.93 -33.70
CA GLN A 355 18.89 14.46 -34.39
C GLN A 355 19.88 15.60 -34.67
N GLN A 356 19.40 16.70 -35.25
CA GLN A 356 20.26 17.87 -35.51
C GLN A 356 20.83 18.45 -34.22
N ARG A 357 20.06 18.44 -33.13
CA ARG A 357 20.54 18.88 -31.82
C ARG A 357 21.61 17.95 -31.27
N LEU A 358 21.42 16.63 -31.34
CA LEU A 358 22.45 15.66 -30.93
C LEU A 358 23.74 15.83 -31.74
N GLU A 359 23.66 16.03 -33.05
CA GLU A 359 24.84 16.30 -33.90
C GLU A 359 25.62 17.53 -33.44
N SER A 360 24.93 18.57 -32.94
CA SER A 360 25.58 19.77 -32.40
C SER A 360 26.23 19.58 -31.02
N LEU A 361 25.91 18.50 -30.31
CA LEU A 361 26.36 18.19 -28.95
C LEU A 361 27.44 17.11 -28.91
N VAL A 362 27.86 16.62 -30.06
CA VAL A 362 28.96 15.69 -30.16
C VAL A 362 30.27 16.41 -29.87
N VAL A 363 31.15 15.76 -29.10
CA VAL A 363 32.53 16.19 -28.88
C VAL A 363 33.46 15.25 -29.65
N GLU A 364 34.31 15.81 -30.50
CA GLU A 364 35.30 15.02 -31.25
C GLU A 364 36.47 14.64 -30.33
N ARG A 365 36.75 13.33 -30.21
CA ARG A 365 37.99 12.80 -29.61
C ARG A 365 38.55 11.70 -30.50
N ASP A 366 39.85 11.78 -30.80
CA ASP A 366 40.56 10.81 -31.66
C ASP A 366 39.86 10.58 -33.02
N GLY A 367 39.24 11.63 -33.59
CA GLY A 367 38.49 11.57 -34.84
C GLY A 367 37.12 10.88 -34.75
N LEU A 368 36.65 10.57 -33.53
CA LEU A 368 35.34 9.95 -33.30
C LEU A 368 34.34 10.97 -32.70
N PRO A 369 33.08 10.98 -33.20
CA PRO A 369 32.02 11.79 -32.63
C PRO A 369 31.43 11.13 -31.38
N LEU A 370 31.66 11.71 -30.20
CA LEU A 370 31.25 11.15 -28.91
C LEU A 370 30.26 12.05 -28.15
N LEU A 371 29.21 11.44 -27.60
CA LEU A 371 28.27 12.13 -26.71
C LEU A 371 28.78 12.13 -25.26
N PRO A 372 28.91 13.30 -24.61
CA PRO A 372 29.26 13.38 -23.20
C PRO A 372 28.10 12.89 -22.31
N GLU A 373 28.40 12.56 -21.06
CA GLU A 373 27.38 12.25 -20.04
C GLU A 373 26.45 13.45 -19.80
N LEU A 374 27.04 14.62 -19.56
CA LEU A 374 26.29 15.85 -19.28
C LEU A 374 27.05 17.13 -19.62
N TYR A 375 26.31 18.23 -19.64
CA TYR A 375 26.79 19.61 -19.79
C TYR A 375 26.48 20.44 -18.53
N TYR A 376 27.51 21.02 -17.92
CA TYR A 376 27.43 21.82 -16.70
C TYR A 376 27.70 23.30 -16.95
N VAL A 377 27.24 24.17 -16.04
CA VAL A 377 27.50 25.62 -16.07
C VAL A 377 28.84 25.91 -15.37
N PRO A 378 29.83 26.51 -16.05
CA PRO A 378 31.11 26.91 -15.44
C PRO A 378 30.95 27.91 -14.30
N ALA A 379 31.90 27.91 -13.35
CA ALA A 379 31.84 28.72 -12.13
C ALA A 379 31.61 30.22 -12.40
N GLU A 380 32.29 30.74 -13.42
CA GLU A 380 32.23 32.13 -13.87
C GLU A 380 30.86 32.55 -14.43
N TYR A 381 30.02 31.59 -14.83
CA TYR A 381 28.73 31.85 -15.48
C TYR A 381 27.51 31.54 -14.60
N ILE A 382 27.71 31.03 -13.38
CA ILE A 382 26.62 30.64 -12.47
C ILE A 382 25.67 31.80 -12.19
N GLU A 383 26.19 32.95 -11.78
CA GLU A 383 25.34 34.10 -11.41
C GLU A 383 24.60 34.67 -12.63
N ALA A 384 25.24 34.70 -13.80
CA ALA A 384 24.62 35.15 -15.04
C ALA A 384 23.51 34.19 -15.51
N GLU A 385 23.73 32.88 -15.42
CA GLU A 385 22.73 31.86 -15.76
C GLU A 385 21.54 31.90 -14.78
N LYS A 386 21.76 32.14 -13.49
CA LYS A 386 20.67 32.30 -12.51
C LYS A 386 19.81 33.54 -12.79
N GLN A 387 20.41 34.63 -13.26
CA GLN A 387 19.68 35.85 -13.62
C GLN A 387 18.92 35.72 -14.94
N ALA A 388 19.49 35.01 -15.92
CA ALA A 388 18.90 34.76 -17.22
C ALA A 388 19.10 33.28 -17.63
N PRO A 389 18.19 32.38 -17.23
CA PRO A 389 18.32 30.95 -17.51
C PRO A 389 18.42 30.63 -19.00
N HIS A 390 19.19 29.58 -19.35
CA HIS A 390 19.42 29.10 -20.72
C HIS A 390 20.21 30.07 -21.62
N THR A 391 20.93 31.03 -21.05
CA THR A 391 21.68 32.03 -21.84
C THR A 391 23.18 31.75 -21.89
N GLN A 392 23.74 31.06 -20.90
CA GLN A 392 25.17 30.86 -20.78
C GLN A 392 25.67 29.62 -21.54
N LEU A 393 26.96 29.63 -21.88
CA LEU A 393 27.64 28.47 -22.47
C LEU A 393 27.83 27.40 -21.39
N ARG A 394 27.56 26.14 -21.74
CA ARG A 394 27.81 24.97 -20.88
C ARG A 394 28.95 24.14 -21.45
N LEU A 395 29.73 23.52 -20.57
CA LEU A 395 30.86 22.68 -20.95
C LEU A 395 30.52 21.20 -20.72
N PRO A 396 30.99 20.29 -21.58
CA PRO A 396 30.83 18.86 -21.35
C PRO A 396 31.69 18.42 -20.15
N ASN A 397 31.22 17.44 -19.39
CA ASN A 397 32.03 16.83 -18.33
C ASN A 397 33.16 15.94 -18.90
N GLU A 398 33.98 15.35 -18.02
CA GLU A 398 35.13 14.55 -18.44
C GLU A 398 34.74 13.18 -19.05
N ASN A 399 33.55 12.68 -18.71
CA ASN A 399 33.02 11.39 -19.11
C ASN A 399 32.50 11.41 -20.57
N ILE A 400 33.43 11.25 -21.51
CA ILE A 400 33.15 11.27 -22.96
C ILE A 400 33.77 10.03 -23.62
N PRO A 401 32.97 9.07 -24.14
CA PRO A 401 31.52 9.09 -24.19
C PRO A 401 30.86 8.51 -22.92
N LEU A 402 29.62 8.88 -22.66
CA LEU A 402 28.71 7.99 -21.92
C LEU A 402 28.24 6.88 -22.87
N VAL A 403 28.66 5.64 -22.60
CA VAL A 403 28.42 4.50 -23.51
C VAL A 403 26.93 4.21 -23.70
N TRP A 404 26.12 4.41 -22.65
CA TRP A 404 24.66 4.33 -22.74
C TRP A 404 24.09 5.30 -23.78
N ALA A 405 24.39 6.60 -23.67
CA ALA A 405 23.92 7.60 -24.61
C ALA A 405 24.42 7.31 -26.04
N GLN A 406 25.69 6.93 -26.18
CA GLN A 406 26.28 6.60 -27.46
C GLN A 406 25.60 5.40 -28.13
N SER A 407 25.24 4.37 -27.34
CA SER A 407 24.53 3.18 -27.83
C SER A 407 23.15 3.54 -28.39
N LEU A 408 22.36 4.30 -27.63
CA LEU A 408 21.04 4.75 -28.09
C LEU A 408 21.12 5.68 -29.31
N TYR A 409 22.15 6.53 -29.36
CA TYR A 409 22.43 7.36 -30.52
C TYR A 409 22.68 6.51 -31.78
N PHE A 410 23.60 5.55 -31.75
CA PHE A 410 23.83 4.67 -32.90
C PHE A 410 22.59 3.84 -33.27
N LEU A 411 21.85 3.34 -32.27
CA LEU A 411 20.62 2.59 -32.51
C LEU A 411 19.58 3.43 -33.26
N SER A 412 19.35 4.67 -32.79
CA SER A 412 18.42 5.60 -33.42
C SER A 412 18.84 5.98 -34.85
N GLN A 413 20.14 6.18 -35.10
CA GLN A 413 20.63 6.44 -36.46
C GLN A 413 20.41 5.23 -37.39
N MET A 414 20.68 4.01 -36.92
CA MET A 414 20.44 2.79 -37.72
C MET A 414 18.96 2.62 -38.08
N LEU A 415 18.04 3.00 -37.19
CA LEU A 415 16.60 3.04 -37.44
C LEU A 415 16.22 4.13 -38.47
N SER A 416 16.69 5.36 -38.29
CA SER A 416 16.41 6.47 -39.21
C SER A 416 16.95 6.23 -40.61
N GLU A 417 18.11 5.59 -40.72
CA GLU A 417 18.71 5.16 -41.98
C GLU A 417 18.05 3.92 -42.60
N LYS A 418 17.07 3.32 -41.91
CA LYS A 418 16.32 2.12 -42.32
C LYS A 418 17.22 0.90 -42.52
N LEU A 419 18.32 0.81 -41.76
CA LEU A 419 19.17 -0.38 -41.71
C LEU A 419 18.47 -1.48 -40.91
N ILE A 420 17.76 -1.06 -39.86
CA ILE A 420 16.81 -1.86 -39.07
C ILE A 420 15.46 -1.16 -39.03
N ALA A 421 14.41 -1.93 -38.78
CA ALA A 421 13.05 -1.48 -38.57
C ALA A 421 12.70 -1.57 -37.08
N VAL A 422 11.68 -0.82 -36.65
CA VAL A 422 11.22 -0.83 -35.24
C VAL A 422 10.86 -2.23 -34.74
N GLY A 423 10.26 -3.07 -35.60
CA GLY A 423 9.91 -4.46 -35.26
C GLY A 423 11.10 -5.39 -35.09
N ASP A 424 12.31 -5.03 -35.55
CA ASP A 424 13.51 -5.85 -35.31
C ASP A 424 13.95 -5.77 -33.85
N ILE A 425 13.77 -4.61 -33.20
CA ILE A 425 14.18 -4.35 -31.81
C ILE A 425 13.02 -4.39 -30.81
N ASP A 426 11.78 -4.47 -31.31
CA ASP A 426 10.57 -4.77 -30.53
C ASP A 426 9.79 -5.92 -31.19
N PRO A 427 10.37 -7.13 -31.28
CA PRO A 427 9.69 -8.30 -31.87
C PRO A 427 8.42 -8.72 -31.11
N LEU A 428 8.29 -8.34 -29.83
CA LEU A 428 7.08 -8.56 -29.05
C LEU A 428 5.94 -7.58 -29.36
N GLY A 429 6.21 -6.56 -30.19
CA GLY A 429 5.24 -5.56 -30.63
C GLY A 429 4.65 -4.76 -29.47
N ARG A 430 5.44 -4.47 -28.43
CA ARG A 430 4.98 -3.72 -27.25
C ARG A 430 4.47 -2.34 -27.63
N HIS A 431 5.14 -1.64 -28.54
CA HIS A 431 4.68 -0.33 -29.04
C HIS A 431 3.31 -0.40 -29.75
N LEU A 432 2.87 -1.57 -30.23
CA LEU A 432 1.57 -1.75 -30.89
C LEU A 432 0.42 -1.99 -29.91
N ARG A 433 0.72 -2.27 -28.63
CA ARG A 433 -0.31 -2.52 -27.61
C ARG A 433 -0.93 -1.22 -27.05
N MET A 434 -0.46 -0.06 -27.52
CA MET A 434 -0.97 1.26 -27.14
C MET A 434 -2.40 1.45 -27.70
N ASP A 435 -3.31 1.98 -26.88
CA ASP A 435 -4.72 2.29 -27.24
C ASP A 435 -5.68 1.09 -27.49
N ILE A 436 -5.29 -0.14 -27.11
CA ILE A 436 -6.18 -1.30 -27.21
C ILE A 436 -7.03 -1.43 -25.93
N HIS A 437 -8.20 -0.76 -25.90
CA HIS A 437 -9.23 -1.05 -24.90
C HIS A 437 -10.04 -2.28 -25.32
N ARG A 438 -9.78 -3.41 -24.67
CA ARG A 438 -10.66 -4.59 -24.77
C ARG A 438 -11.66 -4.52 -23.63
N GLU A 439 -12.94 -4.54 -23.97
CA GLU A 439 -14.00 -4.86 -23.02
C GLU A 439 -14.37 -6.33 -23.19
N PRO A 440 -13.66 -7.26 -22.54
CA PRO A 440 -14.00 -8.67 -22.63
C PRO A 440 -15.41 -8.91 -22.09
N LEU A 441 -16.09 -9.91 -22.67
CA LEU A 441 -17.27 -10.51 -22.07
C LEU A 441 -16.82 -11.42 -20.92
N VAL A 442 -17.24 -11.12 -19.70
CA VAL A 442 -16.90 -11.94 -18.52
C VAL A 442 -17.84 -13.13 -18.44
N GLN A 443 -17.30 -14.34 -18.45
CA GLN A 443 -18.07 -15.57 -18.31
C GLN A 443 -18.25 -15.91 -16.84
N ILE A 444 -19.45 -16.36 -16.45
CA ILE A 444 -19.75 -16.75 -15.08
C ILE A 444 -20.37 -18.14 -15.09
N ALA A 445 -19.86 -19.01 -14.21
CA ALA A 445 -20.41 -20.32 -13.93
C ALA A 445 -20.83 -20.39 -12.46
N LEU A 446 -22.08 -20.77 -12.22
CA LEU A 446 -22.64 -20.95 -10.88
C LEU A 446 -22.66 -22.44 -10.55
N LEU A 447 -22.13 -22.79 -9.39
CA LEU A 447 -22.15 -24.13 -8.83
C LEU A 447 -22.99 -24.16 -7.57
N ALA A 448 -23.81 -25.20 -7.41
CA ALA A 448 -24.47 -25.50 -6.14
C ALA A 448 -23.61 -26.52 -5.37
N GLU A 449 -23.51 -26.39 -4.05
CA GLU A 449 -22.72 -27.33 -3.25
C GLU A 449 -23.23 -28.77 -3.33
N ASP A 450 -24.54 -28.96 -3.45
CA ASP A 450 -25.20 -30.26 -3.62
C ASP A 450 -26.43 -30.21 -4.56
N GLU A 451 -27.02 -31.38 -4.81
CA GLU A 451 -28.19 -31.53 -5.68
C GLU A 451 -29.46 -30.91 -5.06
N ASP A 452 -29.56 -30.85 -3.74
CA ASP A 452 -30.73 -30.27 -3.05
C ASP A 452 -30.77 -28.75 -3.24
N LEU A 453 -29.64 -28.07 -3.06
CA LEU A 453 -29.51 -26.63 -3.33
C LEU A 453 -29.73 -26.31 -4.80
N GLN A 454 -29.25 -27.17 -5.71
CA GLN A 454 -29.48 -27.02 -7.15
C GLN A 454 -30.97 -26.97 -7.47
N LEU A 455 -31.79 -27.84 -6.87
CA LEU A 455 -33.25 -27.85 -7.05
C LEU A 455 -33.90 -26.58 -6.50
N ILE A 456 -33.45 -26.08 -5.34
CA ILE A 456 -33.98 -24.83 -4.76
C ILE A 456 -33.69 -23.63 -5.67
N LEU A 457 -32.48 -23.55 -6.23
CA LEU A 457 -32.08 -22.48 -7.15
C LEU A 457 -32.82 -22.57 -8.50
N GLU A 458 -33.11 -23.78 -8.98
CA GLU A 458 -33.87 -24.00 -10.22
C GLU A 458 -35.31 -23.45 -10.12
N VAL A 459 -35.96 -23.54 -8.95
CA VAL A 459 -37.28 -22.93 -8.69
C VAL A 459 -37.25 -21.41 -8.88
N HIS A 460 -36.11 -20.78 -8.58
CA HIS A 460 -35.89 -19.34 -8.78
C HIS A 460 -35.40 -19.01 -10.21
N GLY A 461 -35.37 -20.00 -11.11
CA GLY A 461 -34.98 -19.84 -12.51
C GLY A 461 -33.47 -19.64 -12.71
N ILE A 462 -32.65 -20.11 -11.78
CA ILE A 462 -31.19 -20.00 -11.78
C ILE A 462 -30.58 -21.36 -12.12
N GLU A 463 -29.91 -21.46 -13.25
CA GLU A 463 -29.25 -22.69 -13.68
C GLU A 463 -27.85 -22.81 -13.03
N THR A 464 -27.60 -23.92 -12.33
CA THR A 464 -26.32 -24.24 -11.68
C THR A 464 -25.85 -25.65 -12.02
N GLN A 465 -24.61 -26.00 -11.67
CA GLN A 465 -24.07 -27.38 -11.71
C GLN A 465 -23.53 -27.79 -10.34
N THR A 466 -23.56 -29.05 -9.98
CA THR A 466 -22.82 -29.53 -8.78
C THR A 466 -21.37 -29.86 -9.13
N PRO A 467 -20.40 -29.83 -8.18
CA PRO A 467 -19.01 -30.23 -8.45
C PRO A 467 -18.88 -31.58 -9.16
N LYS A 468 -19.74 -32.54 -8.82
CA LYS A 468 -19.82 -33.87 -9.46
C LYS A 468 -20.26 -33.81 -10.93
N GLN A 469 -21.14 -32.88 -11.29
CA GLN A 469 -21.60 -32.68 -12.67
C GLN A 469 -20.58 -31.94 -13.55
N VAL A 470 -19.57 -31.29 -12.96
CA VAL A 470 -18.49 -30.61 -13.71
C VAL A 470 -17.33 -31.55 -14.05
N GLU A 471 -17.27 -32.75 -13.46
CA GLU A 471 -16.24 -33.75 -13.78
C GLU A 471 -16.16 -34.00 -15.30
N PRO A 472 -14.95 -34.10 -15.88
CA PRO A 472 -13.65 -34.26 -15.22
C PRO A 472 -12.96 -32.96 -14.77
N ILE A 473 -13.59 -31.79 -14.91
CA ILE A 473 -13.00 -30.52 -14.44
C ILE A 473 -13.08 -30.48 -12.91
N GLN A 474 -11.94 -30.29 -12.27
CA GLN A 474 -11.85 -30.22 -10.82
C GLN A 474 -12.09 -28.80 -10.32
N VAL A 475 -12.98 -28.65 -9.34
CA VAL A 475 -13.19 -27.40 -8.61
C VAL A 475 -12.30 -27.41 -7.37
N ARG A 476 -11.40 -26.44 -7.27
CA ARG A 476 -10.34 -26.39 -6.25
C ARG A 476 -10.37 -25.08 -5.47
N GLN A 477 -9.84 -25.13 -4.24
CA GLN A 477 -9.72 -23.97 -3.38
C GLN A 477 -8.47 -23.14 -3.72
N PRO A 478 -8.43 -21.84 -3.37
CA PRO A 478 -7.25 -20.99 -3.57
C PRO A 478 -5.96 -21.53 -2.96
N ASP A 479 -6.01 -22.35 -1.90
CA ASP A 479 -4.81 -22.88 -1.25
C ASP A 479 -4.05 -23.87 -2.14
N ASP A 480 -4.76 -24.67 -2.95
CA ASP A 480 -4.15 -25.56 -3.95
C ASP A 480 -3.35 -24.74 -4.97
N PHE A 481 -3.87 -23.58 -5.40
CA PHE A 481 -3.16 -22.65 -6.30
C PHE A 481 -1.85 -22.17 -5.67
N ILE A 482 -1.87 -21.82 -4.37
CA ILE A 482 -0.68 -21.36 -3.65
C ILE A 482 0.39 -22.45 -3.64
N ALA A 483 -0.01 -23.69 -3.37
CA ALA A 483 0.90 -24.83 -3.36
C ALA A 483 1.52 -25.09 -4.74
N ILE A 484 0.72 -25.02 -5.83
CA ILE A 484 1.21 -25.18 -7.20
C ILE A 484 2.25 -24.11 -7.55
N TYR A 485 1.92 -22.83 -7.36
CA TYR A 485 2.81 -21.73 -7.71
C TYR A 485 4.05 -21.64 -6.81
N SER A 486 4.05 -22.28 -5.63
CA SER A 486 5.26 -22.45 -4.82
C SER A 486 6.30 -23.36 -5.51
N GLN A 487 5.88 -24.31 -6.35
CA GLN A 487 6.82 -25.17 -7.08
C GLN A 487 7.38 -24.51 -8.34
N ILE A 488 6.68 -23.53 -8.90
CA ILE A 488 7.14 -22.80 -10.09
C ILE A 488 8.34 -21.92 -9.70
N GLY A 489 9.47 -22.13 -10.38
CA GLY A 489 10.74 -21.47 -10.05
C GLY A 489 11.50 -22.10 -8.89
N ARG A 490 11.04 -23.21 -8.30
CA ARG A 490 11.80 -23.89 -7.25
C ARG A 490 13.10 -24.49 -7.83
N SER A 491 14.22 -24.23 -7.16
CA SER A 491 15.51 -24.87 -7.45
C SER A 491 16.25 -25.14 -6.15
N ASP A 492 16.27 -26.40 -5.73
CA ASP A 492 16.98 -26.81 -4.52
C ASP A 492 18.50 -26.57 -4.64
N LYS A 493 19.06 -26.64 -5.86
CA LYS A 493 20.48 -26.34 -6.12
C LYS A 493 20.86 -24.88 -5.87
N LEU A 494 19.93 -23.96 -6.14
CA LEU A 494 20.12 -22.53 -5.94
C LEU A 494 19.53 -22.03 -4.60
N GLY A 495 18.89 -22.92 -3.83
CA GLY A 495 18.20 -22.56 -2.59
C GLY A 495 16.95 -21.69 -2.81
N LEU A 496 16.30 -21.83 -3.97
CA LEU A 496 15.13 -21.03 -4.35
C LEU A 496 13.84 -21.80 -4.11
N THR A 497 12.93 -21.24 -3.33
CA THR A 497 11.68 -21.92 -2.93
C THR A 497 10.48 -21.66 -3.86
N GLY A 498 10.68 -20.92 -4.96
CA GLY A 498 9.60 -20.51 -5.88
C GLY A 498 8.76 -19.35 -5.32
N ARG A 499 7.47 -19.28 -5.67
CA ARG A 499 6.63 -18.13 -5.25
C ARG A 499 6.29 -18.20 -3.75
N PRO A 500 6.46 -17.11 -2.98
CA PRO A 500 6.01 -17.07 -1.59
C PRO A 500 4.50 -17.34 -1.47
N PRO A 501 4.04 -17.93 -0.35
CA PRO A 501 2.65 -18.29 -0.16
C PRO A 501 1.77 -17.04 -0.08
N ARG A 502 1.17 -16.68 -1.21
CA ARG A 502 0.37 -15.47 -1.37
C ARG A 502 -0.90 -15.80 -2.13
N ARG A 503 -2.05 -15.34 -1.63
CA ARG A 503 -3.34 -15.63 -2.25
C ARG A 503 -3.41 -15.13 -3.70
N PRO A 504 -3.99 -15.92 -4.62
CA PRO A 504 -4.36 -15.40 -5.93
C PRO A 504 -5.52 -14.42 -5.79
N ARG A 505 -5.70 -13.58 -6.81
CA ARG A 505 -6.85 -12.66 -6.89
C ARG A 505 -7.68 -12.96 -8.12
N SER A 506 -8.71 -12.15 -8.34
CA SER A 506 -9.73 -12.37 -9.35
C SER A 506 -9.18 -12.46 -10.77
N LEU A 507 -8.21 -11.63 -11.20
CA LEU A 507 -7.65 -11.75 -12.56
C LEU A 507 -6.88 -13.08 -12.75
N THR A 508 -6.15 -13.50 -11.72
CA THR A 508 -5.42 -14.77 -11.73
C THR A 508 -6.38 -15.95 -11.77
N THR A 509 -7.41 -15.97 -10.92
CA THR A 509 -8.35 -17.10 -10.79
C THR A 509 -9.41 -17.16 -11.87
N SER A 510 -9.66 -16.06 -12.60
CA SER A 510 -10.72 -15.98 -13.64
C SER A 510 -10.36 -16.69 -14.95
N ARG A 511 -9.77 -17.87 -14.88
CA ARG A 511 -9.31 -18.68 -16.03
C ARG A 511 -9.39 -20.16 -15.71
N ILE A 512 -9.25 -20.98 -16.74
CA ILE A 512 -9.13 -22.44 -16.59
C ILE A 512 -7.66 -22.81 -16.56
N PHE A 513 -7.30 -23.73 -15.68
CA PHE A 513 -5.94 -24.23 -15.56
C PHE A 513 -5.86 -25.65 -16.12
N ARG A 514 -4.86 -25.91 -16.94
CA ARG A 514 -4.44 -27.26 -17.32
C ARG A 514 -3.15 -27.57 -16.59
N ILE A 515 -3.24 -28.46 -15.60
CA ILE A 515 -2.13 -28.79 -14.71
C ILE A 515 -1.79 -30.27 -14.94
N GLY A 516 -0.70 -30.52 -15.67
CA GLY A 516 -0.44 -31.85 -16.23
C GLY A 516 -1.62 -32.33 -17.09
N ASN A 517 -2.26 -33.43 -16.68
CA ASN A 517 -3.44 -33.99 -17.35
C ASN A 517 -4.78 -33.52 -16.76
N GLU A 518 -4.75 -32.76 -15.66
CA GLU A 518 -5.94 -32.33 -14.95
C GLU A 518 -6.42 -30.97 -15.47
N THR A 519 -7.74 -30.80 -15.57
CA THR A 519 -8.35 -29.49 -15.84
C THR A 519 -8.95 -28.96 -14.56
N VAL A 520 -8.57 -27.76 -14.16
CA VAL A 520 -8.89 -27.18 -12.85
C VAL A 520 -9.49 -25.79 -13.00
N VAL A 521 -10.49 -25.49 -12.19
CA VAL A 521 -10.96 -24.13 -11.92
C VAL A 521 -10.82 -23.83 -10.43
N PHE A 522 -10.32 -22.63 -10.11
CA PHE A 522 -10.18 -22.21 -8.72
C PHE A 522 -11.35 -21.31 -8.34
N LEU A 523 -11.91 -21.55 -7.15
CA LEU A 523 -12.91 -20.66 -6.58
C LEU A 523 -12.27 -19.30 -6.22
N PRO A 524 -12.99 -18.17 -6.41
CA PRO A 524 -12.50 -16.86 -6.03
C PRO A 524 -12.26 -16.76 -4.51
N SER A 525 -11.18 -16.11 -4.12
CA SER A 525 -10.84 -15.89 -2.70
C SER A 525 -11.87 -15.05 -1.95
N LEU A 526 -12.76 -14.34 -2.66
CA LEU A 526 -13.82 -13.51 -2.06
C LEU A 526 -14.92 -14.32 -1.37
N LEU A 527 -15.02 -15.63 -1.65
CA LEU A 527 -16.01 -16.52 -1.04
C LEU A 527 -15.48 -17.22 0.23
N ASP A 528 -14.22 -16.97 0.63
CA ASP A 528 -13.62 -17.57 1.82
C ASP A 528 -14.11 -16.87 3.10
N SER A 529 -15.22 -17.37 3.67
CA SER A 529 -15.87 -16.83 4.87
C SER A 529 -15.11 -17.10 6.17
N GLN A 530 -14.05 -17.89 6.16
CA GLN A 530 -13.36 -18.33 7.37
C GLN A 530 -12.44 -17.27 8.00
N GLN A 531 -12.27 -16.10 7.37
CA GLN A 531 -11.19 -15.17 7.76
C GLN A 531 -11.63 -13.75 8.09
N PHE A 532 -12.75 -13.23 7.57
CA PHE A 532 -13.28 -11.92 7.97
C PHE A 532 -14.78 -11.80 7.62
N TYR A 533 -15.60 -11.24 8.52
CA TYR A 533 -17.07 -11.28 8.44
C TYR A 533 -17.69 -10.35 7.40
N LEU A 534 -16.93 -9.45 6.76
CA LEU A 534 -17.49 -8.49 5.82
C LEU A 534 -18.30 -9.16 4.71
N THR A 535 -17.89 -10.35 4.27
CA THR A 535 -18.58 -11.12 3.22
C THR A 535 -19.82 -11.87 3.72
N LEU A 536 -20.10 -11.85 5.03
CA LEU A 536 -21.33 -12.38 5.63
C LEU A 536 -22.50 -11.38 5.49
N ASP A 537 -22.20 -10.09 5.28
CA ASP A 537 -23.19 -9.15 4.74
C ASP A 537 -23.28 -9.39 3.22
N TYR A 538 -24.34 -10.07 2.78
CA TYR A 538 -24.51 -10.42 1.37
C TYR A 538 -24.69 -9.22 0.46
N HIS A 539 -25.20 -8.09 0.96
CA HIS A 539 -25.25 -6.87 0.15
C HIS A 539 -23.83 -6.31 -0.07
N PHE A 540 -22.98 -6.37 0.97
CA PHE A 540 -21.57 -6.04 0.84
C PHE A 540 -20.85 -7.03 -0.10
N LEU A 541 -21.09 -8.34 0.03
CA LEU A 541 -20.53 -9.36 -0.85
C LEU A 541 -20.90 -9.12 -2.32
N VAL A 542 -22.18 -8.85 -2.60
CA VAL A 542 -22.67 -8.51 -3.94
C VAL A 542 -21.99 -7.24 -4.47
N ALA A 543 -21.83 -6.20 -3.64
CA ALA A 543 -21.13 -4.98 -4.03
C ALA A 543 -19.63 -5.22 -4.32
N GLN A 544 -18.98 -6.08 -3.53
CA GLN A 544 -17.60 -6.49 -3.75
C GLN A 544 -17.47 -7.29 -5.05
N PHE A 545 -18.37 -8.25 -5.27
CA PHE A 545 -18.43 -9.07 -6.48
C PHE A 545 -18.60 -8.22 -7.74
N LYS A 546 -19.53 -7.26 -7.73
CA LYS A 546 -19.74 -6.28 -8.81
C LYS A 546 -18.47 -5.47 -9.09
N SER A 547 -17.72 -5.12 -8.05
CA SER A 547 -16.44 -4.40 -8.17
C SER A 547 -15.34 -5.28 -8.77
N GLU A 548 -15.29 -6.56 -8.42
CA GLU A 548 -14.36 -7.54 -8.99
C GLU A 548 -14.66 -7.81 -10.48
N LEU A 549 -15.92 -7.87 -10.89
CA LEU A 549 -16.30 -7.96 -12.31
C LEU A 549 -15.78 -6.77 -13.11
N ALA A 550 -15.96 -5.55 -12.60
CA ALA A 550 -15.47 -4.34 -13.25
C ALA A 550 -13.93 -4.32 -13.32
N TYR A 551 -13.27 -4.78 -12.25
CA TYR A 551 -11.82 -4.95 -12.22
C TYR A 551 -11.33 -5.94 -13.28
N ILE A 552 -11.96 -7.11 -13.39
CA ILE A 552 -11.63 -8.12 -14.40
C ILE A 552 -11.80 -7.53 -15.80
N GLN A 553 -12.97 -6.95 -16.10
CA GLN A 553 -13.23 -6.41 -17.42
C GLN A 553 -12.22 -5.32 -17.80
N LYS A 554 -11.88 -4.43 -16.86
CA LYS A 554 -10.97 -3.30 -17.12
C LYS A 554 -9.52 -3.72 -17.39
N TYR A 555 -9.02 -4.74 -16.68
CA TYR A 555 -7.58 -5.07 -16.70
C TYR A 555 -7.24 -6.41 -17.37
N TRP A 556 -8.23 -7.12 -17.90
CA TRP A 556 -7.98 -8.35 -18.66
C TRP A 556 -7.22 -8.07 -19.96
N SER A 557 -6.09 -8.75 -20.14
CA SER A 557 -5.24 -8.61 -21.33
C SER A 557 -4.94 -9.92 -22.05
N ASP A 558 -5.27 -11.06 -21.44
CA ASP A 558 -4.97 -12.38 -21.98
C ASP A 558 -5.85 -12.75 -23.18
N LEU A 559 -5.37 -13.74 -23.94
CA LEU A 559 -6.15 -14.37 -25.00
C LEU A 559 -7.24 -15.27 -24.39
N GLY A 560 -8.44 -15.20 -24.95
CA GLY A 560 -9.61 -15.87 -24.40
C GLY A 560 -10.39 -15.00 -23.42
N ARG A 561 -11.59 -15.44 -23.05
CA ARG A 561 -12.49 -14.72 -22.15
C ARG A 561 -12.21 -15.09 -20.69
N PRO A 562 -12.31 -14.15 -19.75
CA PRO A 562 -12.25 -14.49 -18.32
C PRO A 562 -13.47 -15.33 -17.93
N ILE A 563 -13.27 -16.33 -17.08
CA ILE A 563 -14.33 -17.17 -16.51
C ILE A 563 -14.24 -17.19 -14.98
N LEU A 564 -15.32 -16.80 -14.32
CA LEU A 564 -15.44 -16.80 -12.87
C LEU A 564 -16.37 -17.94 -12.44
N THR A 565 -15.90 -18.80 -11.53
CA THR A 565 -16.68 -19.94 -11.03
C THR A 565 -17.09 -19.68 -9.58
N LEU A 566 -18.38 -19.56 -9.29
CA LEU A 566 -18.90 -19.28 -7.95
C LEU A 566 -19.59 -20.51 -7.38
N MET A 567 -19.26 -20.88 -6.16
CA MET A 567 -19.95 -21.95 -5.43
C MET A 567 -20.94 -21.33 -4.45
N LEU A 568 -22.19 -21.74 -4.55
CA LEU A 568 -23.31 -21.33 -3.71
C LEU A 568 -23.56 -22.42 -2.67
N THR A 569 -23.87 -22.02 -1.45
CA THR A 569 -24.17 -22.91 -0.32
C THR A 569 -25.57 -22.63 0.24
N HIS A 570 -26.14 -23.59 0.97
CA HIS A 570 -27.43 -23.45 1.67
C HIS A 570 -27.40 -22.25 2.59
N THR A 571 -26.32 -22.08 3.37
CA THR A 571 -26.14 -20.94 4.27
C THR A 571 -26.24 -19.62 3.53
N MET A 572 -25.62 -19.51 2.34
CA MET A 572 -25.70 -18.29 1.52
C MET A 572 -27.14 -17.96 1.12
N LEU A 573 -27.90 -18.96 0.71
CA LEU A 573 -29.28 -18.75 0.27
C LEU A 573 -30.22 -18.48 1.46
N GLU A 574 -30.03 -19.13 2.60
CA GLU A 574 -30.86 -18.93 3.80
C GLU A 574 -30.69 -17.52 4.39
N THR A 575 -29.45 -17.06 4.52
CA THR A 575 -29.12 -15.79 5.19
C THR A 575 -29.09 -14.58 4.24
N GLY A 576 -28.84 -14.82 2.95
CA GLY A 576 -28.61 -13.77 1.94
C GLY A 576 -29.52 -13.81 0.72
N SER A 577 -30.62 -14.57 0.76
CA SER A 577 -31.49 -14.86 -0.38
C SER A 577 -31.79 -13.65 -1.26
N GLU A 578 -32.32 -12.56 -0.71
CA GLU A 578 -32.75 -11.40 -1.50
C GLU A 578 -31.59 -10.79 -2.32
N ALA A 579 -30.48 -10.46 -1.67
CA ALA A 579 -29.32 -9.84 -2.32
C ALA A 579 -28.71 -10.75 -3.40
N LEU A 580 -28.58 -12.04 -3.10
CA LEU A 580 -27.99 -13.03 -4.00
C LEU A 580 -28.89 -13.37 -5.19
N LEU A 581 -30.19 -13.54 -4.96
CA LEU A 581 -31.16 -13.78 -6.04
C LEU A 581 -31.23 -12.59 -6.98
N ASN A 582 -31.24 -11.35 -6.45
CA ASN A 582 -31.17 -10.14 -7.26
C ASN A 582 -29.91 -10.09 -8.13
N LEU A 583 -28.74 -10.39 -7.55
CA LEU A 583 -27.49 -10.50 -8.32
C LEU A 583 -27.62 -11.55 -9.43
N MET A 584 -28.14 -12.74 -9.13
CA MET A 584 -28.26 -13.81 -10.13
C MET A 584 -29.21 -13.45 -11.28
N GLN A 585 -30.27 -12.66 -11.02
CA GLN A 585 -31.11 -12.11 -12.08
C GLN A 585 -30.33 -11.10 -12.94
N GLU A 586 -29.59 -10.16 -12.35
CA GLU A 586 -28.71 -9.25 -13.12
C GLU A 586 -27.71 -10.02 -14.01
N LEU A 587 -27.12 -11.10 -13.47
CA LEU A 587 -26.20 -11.94 -14.23
C LEU A 587 -26.87 -12.63 -15.42
N LYS A 588 -28.16 -12.99 -15.29
CA LYS A 588 -28.97 -13.60 -16.34
C LYS A 588 -29.37 -12.59 -17.43
N GLU A 589 -29.59 -11.33 -17.06
CA GLU A 589 -29.86 -10.24 -18.00
C GLU A 589 -28.65 -9.90 -18.88
N GLY A 590 -27.44 -10.33 -18.49
CA GLY A 590 -26.22 -10.21 -19.28
C GLY A 590 -25.43 -8.92 -19.06
N VAL A 591 -25.88 -8.05 -18.16
CA VAL A 591 -25.16 -6.85 -17.72
C VAL A 591 -25.26 -6.72 -16.21
N CYS A 592 -24.12 -6.63 -15.51
CA CYS A 592 -24.07 -6.45 -14.06
C CYS A 592 -23.13 -5.30 -13.72
N ASN A 593 -23.65 -4.26 -13.07
CA ASN A 593 -22.89 -3.04 -12.74
C ASN A 593 -22.15 -2.42 -13.94
N GLY A 594 -22.80 -2.38 -15.11
CA GLY A 594 -22.20 -1.89 -16.37
C GLY A 594 -21.25 -2.87 -17.06
N VAL A 595 -20.94 -4.02 -16.44
CA VAL A 595 -20.06 -5.05 -17.01
C VAL A 595 -20.87 -6.04 -17.83
N ARG A 596 -20.41 -6.35 -19.04
CA ARG A 596 -21.01 -7.37 -19.89
C ARG A 596 -20.65 -8.76 -19.37
N VAL A 597 -21.65 -9.54 -19.01
CA VAL A 597 -21.49 -10.87 -18.43
C VAL A 597 -22.24 -11.93 -19.24
N LYS A 598 -21.78 -13.18 -19.16
CA LYS A 598 -22.48 -14.33 -19.72
C LYS A 598 -22.52 -15.46 -18.73
N LEU A 599 -23.70 -15.77 -18.23
CA LEU A 599 -23.97 -16.96 -17.43
C LEU A 599 -23.95 -18.23 -18.31
N GLY A 600 -23.46 -19.34 -17.79
CA GLY A 600 -23.49 -20.62 -18.48
C GLY A 600 -22.68 -21.72 -17.80
N ARG A 601 -22.75 -22.93 -18.38
CA ARG A 601 -22.07 -24.12 -17.86
C ARG A 601 -20.55 -24.06 -18.10
N VAL A 602 -19.76 -24.53 -17.13
CA VAL A 602 -18.28 -24.51 -17.19
C VAL A 602 -17.77 -25.17 -18.47
N ASN A 603 -18.28 -26.36 -18.80
CA ASN A 603 -17.87 -27.12 -20.00
C ASN A 603 -18.11 -26.38 -21.32
N GLN A 604 -19.18 -25.59 -21.41
CA GLN A 604 -19.49 -24.81 -22.61
C GLN A 604 -18.61 -23.55 -22.68
N GLN A 605 -18.44 -22.88 -21.54
CA GLN A 605 -17.67 -21.65 -21.45
C GLN A 605 -16.17 -21.88 -21.69
N MET A 606 -15.65 -23.04 -21.29
CA MET A 606 -14.26 -23.47 -21.50
C MET A 606 -13.78 -23.35 -22.95
N LEU A 607 -14.67 -23.53 -23.93
CA LEU A 607 -14.33 -23.45 -25.35
C LEU A 607 -13.82 -22.07 -25.80
N THR A 608 -14.18 -21.02 -25.08
CA THR A 608 -13.75 -19.64 -25.36
C THR A 608 -13.03 -18.98 -24.20
N ALA A 609 -12.85 -19.70 -23.09
CA ALA A 609 -12.19 -19.20 -21.89
C ALA A 609 -10.68 -19.09 -22.10
N ALA A 610 -10.03 -18.22 -21.35
CA ALA A 610 -8.58 -18.26 -21.24
C ALA A 610 -8.13 -19.52 -20.49
N ILE A 611 -7.05 -20.11 -20.97
CA ILE A 611 -6.47 -21.34 -20.43
C ILE A 611 -5.01 -21.05 -20.08
N GLU A 612 -4.68 -21.21 -18.80
CA GLU A 612 -3.30 -21.28 -18.32
C GLU A 612 -2.85 -22.73 -18.33
N ARG A 613 -1.63 -23.00 -18.82
CA ARG A 613 -1.11 -24.37 -18.91
C ARG A 613 0.18 -24.51 -18.13
N ILE A 614 0.20 -25.46 -17.19
CA ILE A 614 1.32 -25.78 -16.31
C ILE A 614 1.57 -27.28 -16.42
N ASP A 615 2.48 -27.69 -17.31
CA ASP A 615 2.71 -29.11 -17.60
C ASP A 615 3.75 -29.77 -16.69
N PHE A 616 4.66 -28.98 -16.08
CA PHE A 616 5.80 -29.51 -15.34
C PHE A 616 5.78 -29.03 -13.88
N LEU A 617 5.43 -29.95 -12.98
CA LEU A 617 5.52 -29.78 -11.53
C LEU A 617 6.18 -31.04 -10.94
N PRO A 618 7.48 -31.03 -10.65
CA PRO A 618 8.14 -32.17 -10.02
C PRO A 618 7.49 -32.43 -8.66
N GLU A 619 7.03 -33.67 -8.43
CA GLU A 619 6.61 -34.16 -7.11
C GLU A 619 5.38 -33.46 -6.49
N PHE A 620 4.55 -32.78 -7.29
CA PHE A 620 3.29 -32.20 -6.81
C PHE A 620 2.12 -33.17 -6.96
N GLU A 621 1.53 -33.55 -5.83
CA GLU A 621 0.20 -34.17 -5.76
C GLU A 621 -0.74 -33.26 -4.97
N PHE A 622 -2.00 -33.18 -5.38
CA PHE A 622 -3.02 -32.45 -4.62
C PHE A 622 -3.20 -33.12 -3.25
N SER A 623 -2.86 -32.39 -2.18
CA SER A 623 -2.87 -32.90 -0.80
C SER A 623 -4.29 -33.08 -0.24
N GLN A 624 -5.26 -32.35 -0.78
CA GLN A 624 -6.67 -32.45 -0.43
C GLN A 624 -7.48 -33.04 -1.59
N SER A 625 -8.56 -33.76 -1.28
CA SER A 625 -9.57 -34.09 -2.29
C SER A 625 -10.15 -32.80 -2.86
N SER A 626 -10.62 -32.84 -4.11
CA SER A 626 -11.47 -31.77 -4.65
C SER A 626 -12.59 -31.47 -3.66
N VAL A 627 -13.13 -30.24 -3.68
CA VAL A 627 -14.22 -29.85 -2.78
C VAL A 627 -15.35 -30.89 -2.88
N LYS A 628 -15.53 -31.68 -1.82
CA LYS A 628 -16.53 -32.74 -1.66
C LYS A 628 -17.10 -32.53 -0.27
N ASP A 629 -18.39 -32.22 -0.22
CA ASP A 629 -19.27 -32.13 0.95
C ASP A 629 -18.64 -31.43 2.18
N ALA A 630 -19.01 -30.17 2.42
CA ALA A 630 -18.56 -29.44 3.61
C ALA A 630 -18.98 -30.18 4.89
N LYS A 631 -18.02 -30.46 5.78
CA LYS A 631 -18.34 -31.07 7.09
C LYS A 631 -19.23 -30.11 7.89
N PRO A 632 -20.37 -30.56 8.44
CA PRO A 632 -21.18 -29.73 9.31
C PRO A 632 -20.37 -29.32 10.56
N ARG A 633 -20.40 -28.04 10.92
CA ARG A 633 -19.76 -27.52 12.14
C ARG A 633 -20.53 -28.03 13.36
N CYS A 634 -19.84 -28.55 14.37
CA CYS A 634 -20.45 -28.89 15.66
C CYS A 634 -20.77 -27.61 16.45
N ALA A 635 -21.95 -27.55 17.06
CA ALA A 635 -22.37 -26.46 17.96
C ALA A 635 -22.40 -26.96 19.41
N TYR A 636 -21.80 -26.19 20.33
CA TYR A 636 -21.65 -26.51 21.75
C TYR A 636 -22.46 -25.60 22.67
N LEU A 637 -22.79 -24.37 22.24
CA LEU A 637 -23.55 -23.39 23.02
C LEU A 637 -25.05 -23.47 22.71
N ALA A 638 -25.89 -23.32 23.74
CA ALA A 638 -27.33 -23.15 23.53
C ALA A 638 -27.59 -21.84 22.77
N PHE A 639 -28.51 -21.83 21.81
CA PHE A 639 -28.85 -20.62 21.05
C PHE A 639 -30.27 -20.68 20.55
N HIS A 640 -31.05 -19.65 20.87
CA HIS A 640 -32.40 -19.45 20.37
C HIS A 640 -32.52 -17.99 19.89
N PRO A 641 -32.65 -17.72 18.57
CA PRO A 641 -32.69 -16.36 18.03
C PRO A 641 -33.69 -15.42 18.71
N GLU A 642 -34.85 -15.97 19.09
CA GLU A 642 -35.97 -15.30 19.78
C GLU A 642 -35.64 -14.81 21.21
N LYS A 643 -34.55 -15.31 21.81
CA LYS A 643 -34.17 -15.06 23.21
C LYS A 643 -32.85 -14.30 23.31
N ASN A 644 -32.68 -13.24 22.52
CA ASN A 644 -31.52 -12.35 22.62
C ASN A 644 -31.93 -10.98 23.16
N TRP A 645 -31.16 -10.42 24.09
CA TRP A 645 -31.41 -9.10 24.67
C TRP A 645 -30.11 -8.43 25.13
N LEU A 646 -30.04 -7.11 24.98
CA LEU A 646 -28.90 -6.31 25.45
C LEU A 646 -28.80 -6.34 26.98
N LEU A 647 -27.58 -6.48 27.48
CA LEU A 647 -27.29 -6.41 28.91
C LEU A 647 -27.34 -4.96 29.39
N ARG A 648 -27.68 -4.77 30.67
CA ARG A 648 -27.57 -3.47 31.34
C ARG A 648 -26.15 -3.27 31.86
N HIS A 649 -25.75 -2.02 32.06
CA HIS A 649 -24.44 -1.66 32.64
C HIS A 649 -24.03 -2.44 33.88
N THR A 650 -24.96 -2.59 34.81
CA THR A 650 -24.69 -3.30 36.06
C THR A 650 -24.43 -4.79 35.82
N GLN A 651 -25.05 -5.39 34.80
CA GLN A 651 -24.85 -6.80 34.45
C GLN A 651 -23.52 -7.00 33.73
N GLU A 652 -23.19 -6.13 32.77
CA GLU A 652 -21.90 -6.14 32.06
C GLU A 652 -20.75 -5.98 33.06
N PHE A 653 -20.85 -4.99 33.95
CA PHE A 653 -19.85 -4.74 34.99
C PHE A 653 -19.70 -5.92 35.95
N GLN A 654 -20.81 -6.56 36.35
CA GLN A 654 -20.77 -7.76 37.19
C GLN A 654 -20.02 -8.92 36.52
N VAL A 655 -20.28 -9.17 35.22
CA VAL A 655 -19.58 -10.20 34.46
C VAL A 655 -18.11 -9.84 34.24
N GLU A 656 -17.79 -8.56 34.02
CA GLU A 656 -16.42 -8.07 33.86
C GLU A 656 -15.60 -8.24 35.14
N CYS A 657 -16.19 -7.98 36.31
CA CYS A 657 -15.54 -8.10 37.62
C CYS A 657 -15.45 -9.54 38.15
N GLU A 658 -16.23 -10.49 37.60
CA GLU A 658 -16.18 -11.88 38.04
C GLU A 658 -14.83 -12.53 37.69
N THR A 659 -14.26 -13.26 38.66
CA THR A 659 -12.96 -13.93 38.54
C THR A 659 -13.04 -15.44 38.79
N ASN A 660 -14.19 -15.94 39.24
CA ASN A 660 -14.43 -17.36 39.48
C ASN A 660 -14.78 -18.09 38.17
N LEU A 661 -13.81 -18.87 37.68
CA LEU A 661 -13.92 -19.63 36.44
C LEU A 661 -15.09 -20.63 36.42
N ASN A 662 -15.42 -21.26 37.55
CA ASN A 662 -16.51 -22.23 37.60
C ASN A 662 -17.87 -21.56 37.42
N LEU A 663 -18.05 -20.37 38.01
CA LEU A 663 -19.26 -19.58 37.84
C LEU A 663 -19.39 -19.13 36.38
N LEU A 664 -18.34 -18.57 35.80
CA LEU A 664 -18.31 -18.15 34.39
C LEU A 664 -18.66 -19.29 33.42
N LEU A 665 -18.05 -20.47 33.59
CA LEU A 665 -18.33 -21.64 32.75
C LEU A 665 -19.75 -22.17 32.95
N SER A 666 -20.26 -22.15 34.19
CA SER A 666 -21.64 -22.58 34.48
C SER A 666 -22.67 -21.64 33.85
N SER A 667 -22.46 -20.31 33.96
CA SER A 667 -23.30 -19.29 33.33
C SER A 667 -23.27 -19.41 31.81
N LEU A 668 -22.09 -19.66 31.24
CA LEU A 668 -21.92 -19.84 29.80
C LEU A 668 -22.66 -21.08 29.27
N ARG A 669 -22.67 -22.18 30.03
CA ARG A 669 -23.45 -23.39 29.66
C ARG A 669 -24.95 -23.16 29.71
N SER A 670 -25.43 -22.32 30.62
CA SER A 670 -26.86 -22.06 30.80
C SER A 670 -27.39 -20.91 29.93
N SER A 671 -26.52 -20.02 29.45
CA SER A 671 -26.94 -18.84 28.72
C SER A 671 -27.43 -19.20 27.33
N GLU A 672 -28.62 -18.68 26.97
CA GLU A 672 -29.17 -18.73 25.62
C GLU A 672 -29.03 -17.39 24.88
N ASN A 673 -28.51 -16.36 25.58
CA ASN A 673 -28.40 -14.99 25.09
C ASN A 673 -27.01 -14.71 24.55
N ILE A 674 -26.92 -14.40 23.27
CA ILE A 674 -25.63 -14.19 22.61
C ILE A 674 -24.85 -12.99 23.17
N TYR A 675 -25.54 -11.97 23.69
CA TYR A 675 -24.91 -10.82 24.36
C TYR A 675 -24.24 -11.21 25.68
N GLU A 676 -24.85 -12.12 26.43
CA GLU A 676 -24.26 -12.64 27.67
C GLU A 676 -23.15 -13.64 27.38
N GLN A 677 -23.32 -14.49 26.36
CA GLN A 677 -22.27 -15.42 25.92
C GLN A 677 -21.00 -14.69 25.51
N ILE A 678 -21.09 -13.61 24.74
CA ILE A 678 -19.90 -12.86 24.31
C ILE A 678 -19.22 -12.12 25.49
N GLU A 679 -19.98 -11.61 26.46
CA GLU A 679 -19.43 -11.01 27.69
C GLU A 679 -18.67 -12.04 28.51
N LEU A 680 -19.27 -13.22 28.73
CA LEU A 680 -18.64 -14.31 29.47
C LEU A 680 -17.36 -14.79 28.77
N LEU A 681 -17.40 -14.95 27.44
CA LEU A 681 -16.23 -15.34 26.66
C LEU A 681 -15.13 -14.26 26.66
N GLN A 682 -15.49 -12.96 26.67
CA GLN A 682 -14.53 -11.88 26.84
C GLN A 682 -13.84 -11.97 28.21
N THR A 683 -14.61 -12.15 29.29
CA THR A 683 -14.03 -12.31 30.64
C THR A 683 -13.15 -13.56 30.72
N LEU A 684 -13.57 -14.69 30.14
CA LEU A 684 -12.76 -15.92 30.07
C LEU A 684 -11.46 -15.71 29.27
N THR A 685 -11.53 -15.01 28.14
CA THR A 685 -10.35 -14.67 27.32
C THR A 685 -9.37 -13.81 28.12
N ARG A 686 -9.87 -12.81 28.87
CA ARG A 686 -9.06 -11.97 29.76
C ARG A 686 -8.38 -12.76 30.87
N LEU A 687 -9.04 -13.77 31.43
CA LEU A 687 -8.55 -14.54 32.58
C LEU A 687 -7.65 -15.72 32.20
N GLN A 688 -7.90 -16.41 31.09
CA GLN A 688 -7.24 -17.68 30.74
C GLN A 688 -6.66 -17.73 29.31
N GLY A 689 -7.01 -16.77 28.44
CA GLY A 689 -6.61 -16.77 27.03
C GLY A 689 -7.48 -17.66 26.12
N LEU A 690 -7.20 -17.61 24.82
CA LEU A 690 -8.01 -18.27 23.77
C LEU A 690 -7.89 -19.79 23.76
N GLU A 691 -6.70 -20.33 24.09
CA GLU A 691 -6.40 -21.77 24.07
C GLU A 691 -6.95 -22.53 25.29
N PHE A 692 -7.64 -21.83 26.20
CA PHE A 692 -8.18 -22.45 27.40
C PHE A 692 -9.26 -23.48 27.06
N ASN A 693 -9.03 -24.74 27.42
CA ASN A 693 -10.02 -25.81 27.24
C ASN A 693 -11.16 -25.67 28.25
N THR A 694 -12.37 -25.44 27.74
CA THR A 694 -13.59 -25.19 28.51
C THR A 694 -14.28 -26.47 29.00
N GLY A 695 -13.87 -27.63 28.47
CA GLY A 695 -14.48 -28.93 28.77
C GLY A 695 -15.87 -29.13 28.14
N PHE A 696 -16.24 -28.36 27.11
CA PHE A 696 -17.52 -28.49 26.42
C PHE A 696 -17.58 -29.71 25.48
N GLY A 697 -16.45 -30.10 24.86
CA GLY A 697 -16.36 -31.28 23.97
C GLY A 697 -16.12 -32.62 24.67
N GLY A 698 -16.16 -32.64 26.01
CA GLY A 698 -15.89 -33.85 26.80
C GLY A 698 -14.40 -34.27 26.83
N PRO A 699 -14.10 -35.51 27.28
CA PRO A 699 -12.70 -35.94 27.52
C PRO A 699 -11.88 -36.19 26.25
N LEU A 700 -12.53 -36.43 25.12
CA LEU A 700 -11.90 -36.88 23.86
C LEU A 700 -11.72 -35.77 22.83
N HIS A 701 -12.38 -34.61 23.03
CA HIS A 701 -12.33 -33.49 22.11
C HIS A 701 -12.20 -32.18 22.90
N PRO A 702 -10.99 -31.57 22.96
CA PRO A 702 -10.84 -30.27 23.62
C PRO A 702 -11.64 -29.22 22.86
N VAL A 703 -12.35 -28.37 23.59
CA VAL A 703 -13.09 -27.22 23.04
C VAL A 703 -12.58 -25.99 23.75
N THR A 704 -11.89 -25.14 23.01
CA THR A 704 -11.21 -23.96 23.52
C THR A 704 -12.17 -22.76 23.61
N VAL A 705 -11.77 -21.71 24.31
CA VAL A 705 -12.48 -20.41 24.28
C VAL A 705 -12.51 -19.86 22.85
N GLY A 706 -11.45 -20.08 22.07
CA GLY A 706 -11.39 -19.76 20.64
C GLY A 706 -12.48 -20.44 19.82
N ASP A 707 -12.68 -21.75 20.01
CA ASP A 707 -13.73 -22.52 19.31
C ASP A 707 -15.14 -22.00 19.62
N LEU A 708 -15.41 -21.68 20.90
CA LEU A 708 -16.70 -21.13 21.32
C LEU A 708 -16.91 -19.69 20.81
N LEU A 709 -15.85 -18.88 20.72
CA LEU A 709 -15.91 -17.56 20.08
C LEU A 709 -16.21 -17.67 18.59
N ASP A 710 -15.63 -18.64 17.88
CA ASP A 710 -15.90 -18.89 16.46
C ASP A 710 -17.37 -19.34 16.24
N GLU A 711 -17.93 -20.08 17.21
CA GLU A 711 -19.35 -20.45 17.23
C GLU A 711 -20.26 -19.24 17.47
N VAL A 712 -19.99 -18.41 18.48
CA VAL A 712 -20.74 -17.17 18.75
C VAL A 712 -20.65 -16.21 17.58
N TYR A 713 -19.46 -16.05 16.99
CA TYR A 713 -19.24 -15.25 15.79
C TYR A 713 -20.13 -15.71 14.63
N THR A 714 -20.19 -17.01 14.37
CA THR A 714 -21.00 -17.59 13.28
C THR A 714 -22.49 -17.34 13.53
N LYS A 715 -22.98 -17.67 14.74
CA LYS A 715 -24.38 -17.47 15.14
C LYS A 715 -24.80 -16.00 15.07
N ALA A 716 -23.96 -15.08 15.57
CA ALA A 716 -24.25 -13.65 15.54
C ALA A 716 -24.34 -13.11 14.12
N ALA A 717 -23.50 -13.61 13.21
CA ALA A 717 -23.53 -13.22 11.80
C ALA A 717 -24.79 -13.72 11.08
N GLU A 718 -25.24 -14.94 11.36
CA GLU A 718 -26.47 -15.52 10.77
C GLU A 718 -27.73 -14.69 11.07
N ILE A 719 -27.82 -14.11 12.27
CA ILE A 719 -28.96 -13.28 12.68
C ILE A 719 -28.70 -11.76 12.59
N GLY A 720 -27.55 -11.35 12.05
CA GLY A 720 -27.23 -9.94 11.81
C GLY A 720 -26.94 -9.08 13.05
N ILE A 721 -26.47 -9.66 14.15
CA ILE A 721 -26.07 -8.89 15.35
C ILE A 721 -24.61 -8.44 15.21
N TRP A 722 -24.40 -7.37 14.44
CA TRP A 722 -23.08 -6.93 14.01
C TRP A 722 -22.16 -6.46 15.15
N ALA A 723 -22.69 -5.93 16.25
CA ALA A 723 -21.86 -5.53 17.39
C ALA A 723 -21.18 -6.74 18.05
N VAL A 724 -21.90 -7.87 18.14
CA VAL A 724 -21.35 -9.12 18.67
C VAL A 724 -20.37 -9.74 17.70
N VAL A 725 -20.65 -9.68 16.38
CA VAL A 725 -19.70 -10.12 15.34
C VAL A 725 -18.39 -9.35 15.41
N ARG A 726 -18.44 -8.00 15.45
CA ARG A 726 -17.25 -7.13 15.62
C ARG A 726 -16.48 -7.46 16.88
N ARG A 727 -17.19 -7.72 17.98
CA ARG A 727 -16.57 -8.03 19.27
C ARG A 727 -15.89 -9.40 19.26
N ALA A 728 -16.56 -10.43 18.76
CA ALA A 728 -15.99 -11.77 18.62
C ALA A 728 -14.77 -11.75 17.69
N ALA A 729 -14.86 -11.07 16.54
CA ALA A 729 -13.75 -10.88 15.61
C ALA A 729 -12.55 -10.17 16.28
N GLY A 730 -12.82 -9.13 17.08
CA GLY A 730 -11.81 -8.42 17.84
C GLY A 730 -11.11 -9.30 18.88
N LEU A 731 -11.88 -10.07 19.66
CA LEU A 731 -11.34 -11.00 20.66
C LEU A 731 -10.50 -12.12 20.03
N ARG A 732 -10.91 -12.59 18.85
CA ARG A 732 -10.16 -13.55 18.03
C ARG A 732 -8.96 -12.94 17.32
N GLN A 733 -8.76 -11.62 17.41
CA GLN A 733 -7.74 -10.86 16.71
C GLN A 733 -7.77 -11.09 15.20
N MET A 734 -8.98 -11.18 14.64
CA MET A 734 -9.17 -11.39 13.20
C MET A 734 -8.65 -10.17 12.44
N ALA A 735 -7.78 -10.43 11.46
CA ALA A 735 -7.25 -9.43 10.58
C ALA A 735 -7.63 -9.74 9.14
N TYR A 736 -8.09 -8.74 8.40
CA TYR A 736 -8.39 -8.90 6.98
C TYR A 736 -7.11 -9.27 6.23
N THR A 737 -7.08 -10.42 5.57
CA THR A 737 -5.83 -10.97 5.01
C THR A 737 -5.21 -10.10 3.93
N ALA A 738 -6.02 -9.35 3.17
CA ALA A 738 -5.54 -8.40 2.17
C ALA A 738 -5.38 -6.96 2.70
N LEU A 739 -5.34 -6.73 4.03
CA LEU A 739 -5.21 -5.41 4.64
C LEU A 739 -3.97 -4.64 4.15
N SER A 740 -2.87 -5.35 3.92
CA SER A 740 -1.65 -4.77 3.35
C SER A 740 -1.87 -4.16 1.97
N ASP A 741 -2.72 -4.77 1.14
CA ASP A 741 -3.04 -4.25 -0.18
C ASP A 741 -4.10 -3.14 -0.14
N VAL A 742 -5.02 -3.20 0.82
CA VAL A 742 -5.98 -2.12 1.14
C VAL A 742 -5.22 -0.83 1.43
N VAL A 743 -4.32 -0.87 2.42
CA VAL A 743 -3.45 0.25 2.80
C VAL A 743 -2.59 0.71 1.63
N THR A 744 -1.94 -0.24 0.93
CA THR A 744 -1.11 0.08 -0.25
C THR A 744 -1.92 0.87 -1.28
N SER A 745 -3.13 0.44 -1.62
CA SER A 745 -3.94 1.09 -2.66
C SER A 745 -4.32 2.54 -2.35
N ILE A 746 -4.35 2.92 -1.08
CA ILE A 746 -4.58 4.29 -0.62
C ILE A 746 -3.25 5.07 -0.70
N VAL A 747 -2.17 4.52 -0.14
CA VAL A 747 -0.88 5.20 -0.04
C VAL A 747 -0.25 5.48 -1.40
N VAL A 748 -0.32 4.53 -2.33
CA VAL A 748 0.24 4.70 -3.70
C VAL A 748 -0.44 5.81 -4.49
N ARG A 749 -1.67 6.22 -4.11
CA ARG A 749 -2.39 7.37 -4.70
C ARG A 749 -1.99 8.71 -4.05
N GLY A 750 -0.89 8.73 -3.28
CA GLY A 750 -0.37 9.93 -2.63
C GLY A 750 -1.17 10.36 -1.39
N LYS A 751 -1.91 9.44 -0.78
CA LYS A 751 -2.63 9.69 0.49
C LYS A 751 -1.84 9.13 1.66
N GLN A 752 -1.95 9.75 2.82
CA GLN A 752 -1.44 9.22 4.08
C GLN A 752 -2.59 8.65 4.89
N ILE A 753 -2.32 7.69 5.77
CA ILE A 753 -3.33 7.14 6.68
C ILE A 753 -2.86 7.41 8.11
N ALA A 754 -3.73 7.99 8.93
CA ALA A 754 -3.53 8.05 10.37
C ALA A 754 -4.44 7.03 11.05
N VAL A 755 -3.85 6.10 11.79
CA VAL A 755 -4.57 5.04 12.52
C VAL A 755 -4.84 5.49 13.95
N GLY A 756 -6.09 5.29 14.41
CA GLY A 756 -6.49 5.65 15.77
C GLY A 756 -6.58 7.16 16.03
N LYS A 757 -6.50 7.53 17.32
CA LYS A 757 -6.48 8.94 17.80
C LYS A 757 -5.06 9.43 18.13
N ALA A 758 -4.06 8.54 18.08
CA ALA A 758 -2.75 8.80 18.64
C ALA A 758 -2.09 10.02 18.01
N TYR A 759 -1.68 10.95 18.86
CA TYR A 759 -1.08 12.21 18.50
C TYR A 759 0.43 12.03 18.28
N SER A 760 0.84 11.05 17.47
CA SER A 760 2.24 10.71 17.21
C SER A 760 2.49 10.43 15.73
N GLU A 761 3.66 10.79 15.21
CA GLU A 761 4.08 10.42 13.84
C GLU A 761 4.06 8.90 13.63
N ASP A 762 4.24 8.12 14.70
CA ASP A 762 4.22 6.66 14.66
C ASP A 762 2.85 6.08 14.27
N SER A 763 1.76 6.86 14.41
CA SER A 763 0.41 6.47 13.96
C SER A 763 0.20 6.63 12.45
N LEU A 764 1.10 7.35 11.77
CA LEU A 764 1.02 7.59 10.34
C LEU A 764 1.54 6.39 9.54
N ILE A 765 0.87 6.15 8.43
CA ILE A 765 1.27 5.24 7.37
C ILE A 765 1.43 6.09 6.11
N THR A 766 2.68 6.36 5.76
CA THR A 766 3.09 7.17 4.61
C THR A 766 3.70 6.34 3.49
N VAL A 767 4.04 5.08 3.78
CA VAL A 767 4.59 4.10 2.84
C VAL A 767 3.83 2.77 2.96
N PRO A 768 3.80 1.93 1.92
CA PRO A 768 3.22 0.59 2.02
C PRO A 768 3.91 -0.25 3.11
N LEU A 769 3.12 -0.83 4.02
CA LEU A 769 3.61 -1.68 5.12
C LEU A 769 3.20 -3.14 4.97
N SER A 770 3.89 -4.06 5.63
CA SER A 770 3.51 -5.47 5.71
C SER A 770 2.20 -5.67 6.48
N HIS A 771 1.60 -6.85 6.36
CA HIS A 771 0.36 -7.16 7.06
C HIS A 771 0.53 -7.07 8.59
N SER A 772 1.61 -7.64 9.14
CA SER A 772 1.90 -7.63 10.57
C SER A 772 2.10 -6.21 11.10
N GLU A 773 2.89 -5.37 10.42
CA GLU A 773 3.12 -3.99 10.84
C GLU A 773 1.83 -3.16 10.90
N ILE A 774 0.89 -3.38 9.96
CA ILE A 774 -0.40 -2.68 9.97
C ILE A 774 -1.26 -3.16 11.14
N VAL A 775 -1.32 -4.48 11.37
CA VAL A 775 -2.08 -5.04 12.49
C VAL A 775 -1.51 -4.56 13.82
N GLU A 776 -0.19 -4.55 13.98
CA GLU A 776 0.48 -3.99 15.17
C GLU A 776 0.16 -2.52 15.37
N LYS A 777 0.22 -1.69 14.30
CA LYS A 777 -0.18 -0.28 14.38
C LYS A 777 -1.64 -0.11 14.79
N ILE A 778 -2.57 -0.91 14.23
CA ILE A 778 -3.99 -0.89 14.63
C ILE A 778 -4.13 -1.27 16.11
N ASN A 779 -3.48 -2.35 16.53
CA ASN A 779 -3.54 -2.81 17.92
C ASN A 779 -2.96 -1.80 18.91
N HIS A 780 -1.92 -1.06 18.51
CA HIS A 780 -1.22 -0.10 19.36
C HIS A 780 -1.90 1.28 19.41
N PHE A 781 -2.52 1.74 18.32
CA PHE A 781 -3.04 3.11 18.21
C PHE A 781 -4.57 3.23 18.25
N CYS A 782 -5.32 2.16 17.98
CA CYS A 782 -6.78 2.16 18.17
C CYS A 782 -7.15 2.09 19.66
N ARG A 783 -8.42 2.39 19.97
CA ARG A 783 -8.92 2.55 21.35
C ARG A 783 -8.91 1.24 22.13
N GLU A 784 -9.19 1.33 23.44
CA GLU A 784 -9.33 0.16 24.32
C GLU A 784 -10.44 -0.80 23.86
N ASP A 785 -11.51 -0.27 23.27
CA ASP A 785 -12.57 -1.11 22.71
C ASP A 785 -12.03 -1.95 21.55
N ILE A 786 -12.04 -3.27 21.74
CA ILE A 786 -11.56 -4.23 20.75
C ILE A 786 -12.33 -4.14 19.43
N ARG A 787 -13.60 -3.70 19.46
CA ARG A 787 -14.43 -3.49 18.27
C ARG A 787 -13.90 -2.35 17.39
N ASP A 788 -13.26 -1.34 17.97
CA ASP A 788 -12.69 -0.20 17.24
C ASP A 788 -11.56 -0.62 16.29
N ARG A 789 -10.77 -1.63 16.69
CA ARG A 789 -9.71 -2.21 15.86
C ARG A 789 -10.29 -2.87 14.61
N VAL A 790 -11.42 -3.54 14.77
CA VAL A 790 -12.12 -4.20 13.68
C VAL A 790 -12.81 -3.18 12.78
N LEU A 791 -13.51 -2.19 13.36
CA LEU A 791 -14.12 -1.08 12.62
C LEU A 791 -13.06 -0.26 11.86
N THR A 792 -11.88 -0.05 12.43
CA THR A 792 -10.76 0.62 11.75
C THR A 792 -10.35 -0.16 10.49
N GLN A 793 -10.27 -1.48 10.56
CA GLN A 793 -10.01 -2.32 9.38
C GLN A 793 -11.14 -2.17 8.34
N GLU A 794 -12.41 -2.17 8.78
CA GLU A 794 -13.56 -1.94 7.88
C GLU A 794 -13.45 -0.60 7.14
N ILE A 795 -13.23 0.49 7.88
CA ILE A 795 -13.12 1.84 7.30
C ILE A 795 -11.96 1.90 6.31
N LEU A 796 -10.81 1.28 6.60
CA LEU A 796 -9.70 1.19 5.64
C LEU A 796 -10.11 0.47 4.35
N ILE A 797 -10.84 -0.65 4.47
CA ILE A 797 -11.36 -1.41 3.33
C ILE A 797 -12.34 -0.56 2.51
N TYR A 798 -13.23 0.17 3.17
CA TYR A 798 -14.19 1.06 2.51
C TYR A 798 -13.49 2.24 1.82
N LEU A 799 -12.54 2.90 2.48
CA LEU A 799 -11.72 3.97 1.88
C LEU A 799 -10.97 3.48 0.65
N SER A 800 -10.37 2.28 0.72
CA SER A 800 -9.69 1.65 -0.41
C SER A 800 -10.63 1.34 -1.57
N THR A 801 -11.89 1.05 -1.28
CA THR A 801 -12.92 0.81 -2.30
C THR A 801 -13.37 2.12 -2.92
N LEU A 802 -13.75 3.11 -2.09
CA LEU A 802 -14.24 4.41 -2.51
C LEU A 802 -13.19 5.20 -3.30
N ILE A 803 -11.91 5.18 -2.92
CA ILE A 803 -10.86 5.90 -3.66
C ILE A 803 -10.63 5.33 -5.08
N LYS A 804 -11.08 4.10 -5.34
CA LYS A 804 -11.02 3.47 -6.67
C LYS A 804 -12.26 3.76 -7.50
N SER A 805 -13.45 3.75 -6.88
CA SER A 805 -14.73 3.95 -7.56
C SER A 805 -15.13 5.41 -7.71
N GLU A 806 -14.84 6.24 -6.72
CA GLU A 806 -15.26 7.64 -6.57
C GLU A 806 -14.07 8.51 -6.08
N PRO A 807 -12.97 8.62 -6.87
CA PRO A 807 -11.75 9.32 -6.47
C PRO A 807 -11.96 10.81 -6.14
N GLU A 808 -13.01 11.45 -6.68
CA GLU A 808 -13.41 12.83 -6.43
C GLU A 808 -13.72 13.12 -4.95
N LEU A 809 -14.22 12.14 -4.20
CA LEU A 809 -14.49 12.26 -2.75
C LEU A 809 -13.23 12.52 -1.93
N PHE A 810 -12.05 12.27 -2.52
CA PHE A 810 -10.75 12.40 -1.87
C PHE A 810 -9.97 13.64 -2.32
N GLN A 811 -10.57 14.52 -3.11
CA GLN A 811 -9.92 15.77 -3.50
C GLN A 811 -9.71 16.69 -2.29
N GLY A 812 -8.54 17.32 -2.20
CA GLY A 812 -8.15 18.15 -1.04
C GLY A 812 -7.75 17.37 0.21
N LEU A 813 -8.02 16.06 0.29
CA LEU A 813 -7.59 15.21 1.39
C LEU A 813 -6.19 14.65 1.16
N LEU A 814 -5.20 15.09 1.93
CA LEU A 814 -3.86 14.49 1.91
C LEU A 814 -3.73 13.34 2.92
N THR A 815 -4.35 13.46 4.08
CA THR A 815 -4.27 12.48 5.17
C THR A 815 -5.67 11.99 5.55
N LEU A 816 -5.88 10.67 5.45
CA LEU A 816 -7.11 9.99 5.85
C LEU A 816 -6.98 9.56 7.31
N ARG A 817 -7.73 10.24 8.18
CA ARG A 817 -7.68 10.02 9.62
C ARG A 817 -8.81 9.11 10.04
N VAL A 818 -8.53 7.81 10.15
CA VAL A 818 -9.58 6.79 10.33
C VAL A 818 -10.38 7.03 11.62
N GLY A 819 -9.68 7.32 12.74
CA GLY A 819 -10.34 7.62 14.01
C GLY A 819 -11.21 8.89 13.96
N TYR A 820 -10.87 9.87 13.11
CA TYR A 820 -11.66 11.09 12.90
C TYR A 820 -12.90 10.82 12.04
N LEU A 821 -12.78 9.99 11.01
CA LEU A 821 -13.92 9.58 10.19
C LEU A 821 -14.95 8.79 11.01
N ILE A 822 -14.50 7.89 11.88
CA ILE A 822 -15.38 7.19 12.84
C ILE A 822 -16.12 8.21 13.72
N LEU A 823 -15.41 9.19 14.28
CA LEU A 823 -16.02 10.25 15.09
C LEU A 823 -17.06 11.07 14.33
N LEU A 824 -16.79 11.41 13.06
CA LEU A 824 -17.74 12.14 12.23
C LEU A 824 -19.03 11.35 11.99
N ILE A 825 -18.91 10.06 11.68
CA ILE A 825 -20.08 9.16 11.52
C ILE A 825 -20.86 9.09 12.85
N THR A 826 -20.17 8.90 13.97
CA THR A 826 -20.81 8.88 15.30
C THR A 826 -21.51 10.20 15.63
N SER A 827 -20.90 11.33 15.29
CA SER A 827 -21.47 12.66 15.52
C SER A 827 -22.74 12.90 14.69
N GLU A 828 -22.77 12.45 13.43
CA GLU A 828 -23.94 12.53 12.57
C GLU A 828 -25.09 11.67 13.14
N LEU A 829 -24.80 10.43 13.56
CA LEU A 829 -25.77 9.53 14.19
C LEU A 829 -26.31 10.11 15.51
N ALA A 830 -25.46 10.70 16.34
CA ALA A 830 -25.88 11.32 17.60
C ALA A 830 -26.88 12.45 17.35
N GLN A 831 -26.66 13.24 16.31
CA GLN A 831 -27.56 14.33 15.92
C GLN A 831 -28.89 13.81 15.33
N GLU A 832 -28.82 12.82 14.44
CA GLU A 832 -29.99 12.21 13.80
C GLU A 832 -30.92 11.56 14.85
N LEU A 833 -30.33 10.82 15.80
CA LEU A 833 -31.07 10.06 16.80
C LEU A 833 -31.35 10.86 18.09
N LYS A 834 -30.73 12.03 18.25
CA LYS A 834 -30.79 12.88 19.47
C LYS A 834 -30.35 12.13 20.73
N VAL A 835 -29.26 11.38 20.61
CA VAL A 835 -28.67 10.55 21.67
C VAL A 835 -27.27 11.03 22.00
N THR A 836 -26.69 10.53 23.10
CA THR A 836 -25.30 10.86 23.44
C THR A 836 -24.30 10.16 22.51
N GLN A 837 -23.05 10.66 22.42
CA GLN A 837 -22.05 10.13 21.45
C GLN A 837 -21.70 8.65 21.65
N ASP A 838 -21.79 8.11 22.85
CA ASP A 838 -21.62 6.68 23.17
C ASP A 838 -22.81 5.86 22.68
N GLU A 839 -24.04 6.31 22.90
CA GLU A 839 -25.25 5.64 22.41
C GLU A 839 -25.26 5.61 20.87
N ALA A 840 -24.81 6.69 20.24
CA ALA A 840 -24.58 6.73 18.80
C ALA A 840 -23.46 5.80 18.35
N TYR A 841 -22.38 5.66 19.13
CA TYR A 841 -21.29 4.73 18.83
C TYR A 841 -21.72 3.26 18.97
N GLU A 842 -22.51 2.94 19.99
CA GLU A 842 -23.13 1.61 20.13
C GLU A 842 -24.07 1.33 18.95
N THR A 843 -24.82 2.33 18.49
CA THR A 843 -25.64 2.20 17.28
C THR A 843 -24.77 1.96 16.04
N LEU A 844 -23.67 2.69 15.89
CA LEU A 844 -22.68 2.47 14.82
C LEU A 844 -22.14 1.03 14.85
N MET A 845 -21.86 0.49 16.04
CA MET A 845 -21.40 -0.90 16.20
C MET A 845 -22.45 -1.93 15.81
N GLN A 846 -23.73 -1.58 15.79
CA GLN A 846 -24.82 -2.44 15.33
C GLN A 846 -25.13 -2.33 13.84
N LEU A 847 -24.62 -1.31 13.15
CA LEU A 847 -24.84 -1.15 11.71
C LEU A 847 -24.17 -2.26 10.92
N SER A 848 -24.84 -2.74 9.87
CA SER A 848 -24.24 -3.66 8.90
C SER A 848 -23.02 -3.03 8.21
N PRO A 849 -22.08 -3.85 7.71
CA PRO A 849 -20.96 -3.37 6.89
C PRO A 849 -21.36 -2.40 5.77
N LEU A 850 -22.45 -2.67 5.04
CA LEU A 850 -22.94 -1.77 3.99
C LEU A 850 -23.40 -0.41 4.54
N GLU A 851 -24.14 -0.39 5.65
CA GLU A 851 -24.62 0.84 6.28
C GLU A 851 -23.44 1.71 6.74
N VAL A 852 -22.42 1.11 7.36
CA VAL A 852 -21.18 1.83 7.76
C VAL A 852 -20.48 2.42 6.54
N LYS A 853 -20.33 1.64 5.45
CA LYS A 853 -19.73 2.13 4.20
C LYS A 853 -20.51 3.30 3.61
N THR A 854 -21.85 3.24 3.64
CA THR A 854 -22.75 4.28 3.11
C THR A 854 -22.60 5.58 3.91
N ARG A 855 -22.61 5.49 5.24
CA ARG A 855 -22.36 6.62 6.15
C ARG A 855 -20.98 7.24 5.92
N LEU A 856 -19.94 6.42 5.80
CA LEU A 856 -18.59 6.91 5.50
C LEU A 856 -18.54 7.70 4.18
N ARG A 857 -19.19 7.20 3.13
CA ARG A 857 -19.26 7.90 1.84
C ARG A 857 -19.95 9.26 1.98
N GLN A 858 -21.04 9.34 2.75
CA GLN A 858 -21.74 10.60 3.02
C GLN A 858 -20.86 11.60 3.76
N VAL A 859 -20.17 11.17 4.82
CA VAL A 859 -19.21 12.00 5.57
C VAL A 859 -18.09 12.54 4.66
N LEU A 860 -17.58 11.73 3.73
CA LEU A 860 -16.56 12.18 2.77
C LEU A 860 -17.10 13.21 1.78
N ALA A 861 -18.35 13.06 1.33
CA ALA A 861 -19.00 14.00 0.43
C ALA A 861 -19.24 15.38 1.09
N GLU A 862 -19.50 15.39 2.40
CA GLU A 862 -19.81 16.60 3.18
C GLU A 862 -18.58 17.23 3.88
N TYR A 863 -17.40 16.61 3.73
CA TYR A 863 -16.18 16.91 4.51
C TYR A 863 -15.76 18.39 4.49
N ALA A 864 -16.01 19.12 3.40
CA ALA A 864 -15.66 20.53 3.25
C ALA A 864 -16.33 21.47 4.29
N GLY A 865 -17.40 21.04 4.97
CA GLY A 865 -18.16 21.86 5.95
C GLY A 865 -18.09 21.42 7.42
N MET A 866 -17.54 20.24 7.74
CA MET A 866 -17.80 19.56 9.03
C MET A 866 -16.88 19.96 10.20
N SER A 867 -15.77 20.66 9.96
CA SER A 867 -14.88 21.14 11.04
C SER A 867 -15.58 22.12 11.99
N LYS A 868 -16.57 22.86 11.49
CA LYS A 868 -17.40 23.79 12.28
C LYS A 868 -18.46 23.08 13.12
N LEU A 869 -19.03 21.98 12.60
CA LEU A 869 -20.00 21.12 13.30
C LEU A 869 -19.38 20.41 14.51
N LEU A 870 -18.13 19.93 14.37
CA LEU A 870 -17.46 19.26 15.49
C LEU A 870 -17.19 20.21 16.67
N ARG A 871 -16.83 21.45 16.38
CA ARG A 871 -16.59 22.47 17.41
C ARG A 871 -17.87 22.80 18.19
N GLN A 872 -19.02 22.90 17.50
CA GLN A 872 -20.31 23.12 18.16
C GLN A 872 -20.71 21.99 19.11
N GLN A 873 -20.29 20.75 18.84
CA GLN A 873 -20.60 19.59 19.70
C GLN A 873 -19.61 19.41 20.87
N GLU A 874 -18.42 20.02 20.80
CA GLU A 874 -17.46 20.02 21.91
C GLU A 874 -17.68 21.20 22.87
N SER A 875 -18.65 22.07 22.57
CA SER A 875 -19.04 23.20 23.41
C SER A 875 -19.73 22.75 24.71
N LEU A 876 -19.46 23.48 25.79
CA LEU A 876 -20.03 23.31 27.13
C LEU A 876 -20.99 24.47 27.40
N HIS A 877 -22.28 24.21 27.48
CA HIS A 877 -23.27 25.24 27.76
C HIS A 877 -23.35 25.50 29.25
N VAL A 878 -23.16 26.78 29.60
CA VAL A 878 -23.18 27.24 30.99
C VAL A 878 -24.29 28.26 31.18
N LYS A 879 -25.15 28.02 32.18
CA LYS A 879 -26.32 28.85 32.54
C LYS A 879 -25.97 30.21 33.17
N GLN A 880 -24.77 30.71 32.95
CA GLN A 880 -24.25 31.93 33.56
C GLN A 880 -23.57 32.78 32.52
N LYS A 881 -23.47 34.08 32.81
CA LYS A 881 -22.65 34.98 31.99
C LYS A 881 -21.19 34.82 32.36
N GLU A 882 -20.32 34.95 31.36
CA GLU A 882 -18.87 34.85 31.54
C GLU A 882 -18.31 35.78 32.63
N SER A 883 -18.93 36.96 32.81
CA SER A 883 -18.56 37.96 33.84
C SER A 883 -18.74 37.47 35.28
N ASP A 884 -19.57 36.47 35.48
CA ASP A 884 -20.02 36.03 36.80
C ASP A 884 -19.23 34.80 37.29
N ILE A 885 -18.33 34.28 36.45
CA ILE A 885 -17.46 33.14 36.75
C ILE A 885 -16.08 33.64 37.17
N ALA A 886 -15.67 33.25 38.38
CA ALA A 886 -14.33 33.45 38.89
C ALA A 886 -13.37 32.41 38.28
N TRP A 887 -12.64 32.82 37.23
CA TRP A 887 -11.59 32.03 36.56
C TRP A 887 -10.26 32.01 37.35
N VAL A 888 -10.35 31.87 38.67
CA VAL A 888 -9.20 31.96 39.57
C VAL A 888 -8.47 30.62 39.59
N LEU A 889 -7.21 30.60 39.13
CA LEU A 889 -6.30 29.47 39.32
C LEU A 889 -6.12 29.24 40.82
N GLN A 890 -6.36 28.02 41.31
CA GLN A 890 -6.07 27.72 42.71
C GLN A 890 -4.57 27.98 42.97
N PRO A 891 -4.19 28.63 44.08
CA PRO A 891 -2.81 28.61 44.52
C PRO A 891 -2.51 27.16 44.91
N LEU A 892 -1.92 26.40 43.99
CA LEU A 892 -1.33 25.11 44.29
C LEU A 892 -0.43 25.31 45.53
N VAL A 893 -0.50 24.39 46.50
CA VAL A 893 0.39 24.35 47.70
C VAL A 893 1.83 23.96 47.27
N VAL A 894 2.31 24.58 46.20
CA VAL A 894 3.51 24.29 45.43
C VAL A 894 4.31 25.59 45.31
N GLU A 895 4.40 26.37 46.39
CA GLU A 895 5.28 27.55 46.38
C GLU A 895 6.78 27.18 46.38
N ASP A 896 7.17 25.90 46.51
CA ASP A 896 8.58 25.47 46.51
C ASP A 896 8.86 24.11 45.82
N ILE A 897 8.31 23.84 44.62
CA ILE A 897 8.84 22.72 43.79
C ILE A 897 9.81 23.29 42.76
N GLU A 898 11.10 23.25 43.07
CA GLU A 898 12.17 23.40 42.09
C GLU A 898 11.98 22.37 40.95
N MET A 899 12.34 22.75 39.72
CA MET A 899 12.21 21.87 38.55
C MET A 899 12.79 20.48 38.87
N PRO A 900 11.99 19.40 38.82
CA PRO A 900 12.45 18.07 39.20
C PRO A 900 13.67 17.64 38.39
N LEU A 901 14.59 16.89 39.01
CA LEU A 901 15.73 16.28 38.33
C LEU A 901 15.26 15.39 37.17
N GLY A 902 15.36 15.90 35.93
CA GLY A 902 14.88 15.24 34.72
C GLY A 902 13.62 15.85 34.08
N GLY A 903 13.13 16.99 34.57
CA GLY A 903 12.05 17.78 33.96
C GLY A 903 10.63 17.33 34.34
N TRP A 904 9.65 18.17 34.02
CA TRP A 904 8.24 17.96 34.39
C TRP A 904 7.61 16.70 33.79
N ARG A 905 8.03 16.30 32.58
CA ARG A 905 7.55 15.06 31.97
C ARG A 905 7.92 13.83 32.80
N ARG A 906 9.17 13.76 33.27
CA ARG A 906 9.63 12.63 34.10
C ARG A 906 8.95 12.60 35.46
N PHE A 907 8.68 13.78 36.03
CA PHE A 907 7.89 13.91 37.25
C PHE A 907 6.47 13.36 37.06
N ARG A 908 5.77 13.78 35.99
CA ARG A 908 4.44 13.26 35.67
C ARG A 908 4.42 11.76 35.41
N GLN A 909 5.46 11.23 34.76
CA GLN A 909 5.62 9.78 34.57
C GLN A 909 5.74 9.03 35.90
N ALA A 910 6.54 9.56 36.83
CA ALA A 910 6.71 8.95 38.14
C ALA A 910 5.42 8.99 38.96
N GLU A 911 4.78 10.15 39.09
CA GLU A 911 3.55 10.31 39.88
C GLU A 911 2.41 9.47 39.30
N GLY A 912 2.17 9.54 37.98
CA GLY A 912 1.11 8.77 37.32
C GLY A 912 1.31 7.25 37.38
N ALA A 913 2.55 6.77 37.50
CA ALA A 913 2.84 5.35 37.67
C ALA A 913 2.57 4.85 39.09
N THR A 914 2.62 5.72 40.10
CA THR A 914 2.36 5.35 41.51
C THR A 914 0.88 5.21 41.85
N GLY A 915 -0.02 5.76 41.02
CA GLY A 915 -1.46 5.79 41.27
C GLY A 915 -1.88 6.66 42.47
N ARG A 916 -0.97 7.49 43.00
CA ARG A 916 -1.26 8.37 44.14
C ARG A 916 -2.06 9.58 43.68
N VAL A 917 -3.12 9.89 44.40
CA VAL A 917 -3.93 11.10 44.20
C VAL A 917 -3.76 12.08 45.38
N PRO A 918 -3.96 13.40 45.18
CA PRO A 918 -3.91 14.38 46.24
C PRO A 918 -4.86 14.10 47.41
N LYS A 919 -4.56 14.67 48.58
CA LYS A 919 -5.47 14.60 49.72
C LYS A 919 -6.80 15.26 49.34
N GLU A 920 -7.90 14.61 49.71
CA GLU A 920 -9.28 15.04 49.39
C GLU A 920 -9.65 15.00 47.90
N PHE A 921 -8.84 14.37 47.03
CA PHE A 921 -9.09 14.28 45.59
C PHE A 921 -10.50 13.75 45.25
N PHE A 922 -10.94 12.64 45.85
CA PHE A 922 -12.25 12.08 45.55
C PHE A 922 -13.39 12.99 46.02
N GLN A 923 -13.25 13.69 47.14
CA GLN A 923 -14.21 14.70 47.57
C GLN A 923 -14.28 15.89 46.60
N GLN A 924 -13.16 16.27 45.99
CA GLN A 924 -13.09 17.33 44.98
C GLN A 924 -13.73 16.90 43.65
N VAL A 925 -13.49 15.66 43.20
CA VAL A 925 -14.19 15.09 42.03
C VAL A 925 -15.69 15.01 42.29
N TRP A 926 -16.09 14.59 43.49
CA TRP A 926 -17.50 14.58 43.91
C TRP A 926 -18.12 15.98 43.85
N LEU A 927 -17.42 17.01 44.36
CA LEU A 927 -17.86 18.39 44.27
C LEU A 927 -18.12 18.78 42.82
N LEU A 928 -17.16 18.51 41.91
CA LEU A 928 -17.31 18.81 40.48
C LEU A 928 -18.56 18.17 39.87
N MET A 929 -18.91 16.95 40.27
CA MET A 929 -20.11 16.26 39.77
C MET A 929 -21.42 16.97 40.14
N HIS A 930 -21.48 17.79 41.20
CA HIS A 930 -22.67 18.62 41.51
C HIS A 930 -22.87 19.80 40.54
N HIS A 931 -21.88 20.09 39.70
CA HIS A 931 -21.87 21.25 38.80
C HIS A 931 -21.95 20.87 37.31
N CYS A 932 -21.98 19.58 36.97
CA CYS A 932 -22.07 19.10 35.59
C CYS A 932 -22.95 17.86 35.47
N LYS A 933 -23.40 17.55 34.25
CA LYS A 933 -24.14 16.30 33.96
C LYS A 933 -23.34 15.03 34.30
N GLY A 934 -22.02 15.10 34.19
CA GLY A 934 -21.12 14.01 34.56
C GLY A 934 -19.71 14.20 34.02
N LEU A 935 -18.84 13.24 34.29
CA LEU A 935 -17.44 13.25 33.86
C LEU A 935 -17.15 12.09 32.92
N VAL A 936 -16.30 12.32 31.92
CA VAL A 936 -15.75 11.24 31.07
C VAL A 936 -14.23 11.22 31.20
N ILE A 937 -13.73 10.14 31.81
CA ILE A 937 -12.30 9.94 32.10
C ILE A 937 -11.79 8.83 31.17
N GLY A 938 -11.00 9.22 30.16
CA GLY A 938 -10.60 8.34 29.07
C GLY A 938 -11.46 8.51 27.81
N ASP A 939 -11.54 7.46 26.99
CA ASP A 939 -12.15 7.60 25.66
C ASP A 939 -13.64 7.92 25.69
N LYS A 940 -14.04 9.02 25.03
CA LYS A 940 -15.41 9.57 25.04
C LYS A 940 -16.50 8.70 24.46
N LEU A 941 -16.13 7.71 23.64
CA LEU A 941 -17.07 6.76 23.01
C LEU A 941 -17.22 5.47 23.81
N GLU A 942 -16.32 5.18 24.76
CA GLU A 942 -16.46 4.03 25.66
C GLU A 942 -17.42 4.41 26.79
N ARG A 943 -18.60 3.79 26.77
CA ARG A 943 -19.67 4.09 27.72
C ARG A 943 -19.25 3.80 29.16
N ARG A 944 -18.38 2.81 29.38
CA ARG A 944 -17.84 2.46 30.71
C ARG A 944 -16.88 3.51 31.29
N ASN A 945 -16.48 4.52 30.51
CA ASN A 945 -15.61 5.61 30.98
C ASN A 945 -16.39 6.82 31.50
N ARG A 946 -17.73 6.71 31.61
CA ARG A 946 -18.62 7.79 32.04
C ARG A 946 -19.05 7.64 33.49
N LEU A 947 -18.99 8.75 34.21
CA LEU A 947 -19.53 8.90 35.55
C LEU A 947 -20.72 9.84 35.46
N ASP A 948 -21.93 9.30 35.56
CA ASP A 948 -23.17 10.08 35.52
C ASP A 948 -23.44 10.72 36.89
N SER A 949 -23.58 12.05 36.92
CA SER A 949 -23.75 12.78 38.19
C SER A 949 -25.05 12.42 38.90
N GLU A 950 -26.16 12.28 38.16
CA GLU A 950 -27.48 12.00 38.76
C GLU A 950 -27.50 10.60 39.40
N VAL A 951 -26.96 9.60 38.70
CA VAL A 951 -26.86 8.22 39.20
C VAL A 951 -25.91 8.15 40.40
N MET A 952 -24.71 8.71 40.28
CA MET A 952 -23.68 8.56 41.33
C MET A 952 -24.04 9.31 42.62
N ILE A 953 -24.61 10.52 42.50
CA ILE A 953 -24.97 11.36 43.66
C ILE A 953 -26.21 10.81 44.37
N SER A 954 -27.12 10.13 43.67
CA SER A 954 -28.32 9.54 44.27
C SER A 954 -28.04 8.22 45.00
N GLU A 955 -27.02 7.46 44.57
CA GLU A 955 -26.71 6.13 45.10
C GLU A 955 -25.56 6.09 46.12
N MET A 956 -24.66 7.08 46.12
CA MET A 956 -23.41 7.06 46.90
C MET A 956 -23.16 8.37 47.66
N THR A 957 -22.04 8.45 48.38
CA THR A 957 -21.57 9.68 49.05
C THR A 957 -20.08 9.95 48.80
N ALA A 958 -19.65 11.21 48.96
CA ALA A 958 -18.27 11.67 48.72
C ALA A 958 -17.19 10.93 49.53
N GLY A 959 -17.56 10.30 50.65
CA GLY A 959 -16.65 9.55 51.53
C GLY A 959 -16.70 8.03 51.32
N GLU A 960 -17.56 7.53 50.44
CA GLU A 960 -17.72 6.10 50.22
C GLU A 960 -16.58 5.52 49.39
N LYS A 961 -16.12 4.34 49.83
CA LYS A 961 -15.06 3.60 49.14
C LYS A 961 -15.47 3.17 47.72
N ASN A 962 -16.76 2.89 47.50
CA ASN A 962 -17.25 2.45 46.19
C ASN A 962 -17.13 3.55 45.14
N PHE A 963 -17.47 4.80 45.48
CA PHE A 963 -17.26 5.95 44.60
C PHE A 963 -15.77 6.15 44.28
N ALA A 964 -14.91 6.10 45.31
CA ALA A 964 -13.46 6.21 45.12
C ALA A 964 -12.90 5.12 44.19
N LEU A 965 -13.36 3.87 44.36
CA LEU A 965 -12.94 2.74 43.51
C LEU A 965 -13.37 2.90 42.05
N GLN A 966 -14.53 3.50 41.78
CA GLN A 966 -14.96 3.74 40.40
C GLN A 966 -14.11 4.82 39.71
N VAL A 967 -13.85 5.95 40.37
CA VAL A 967 -12.96 7.00 39.84
C VAL A 967 -11.54 6.47 39.66
N GLU A 968 -11.02 5.73 40.65
CA GLU A 968 -9.71 5.10 40.59
C GLU A 968 -9.62 4.05 39.46
N HIS A 969 -10.65 3.25 39.25
CA HIS A 969 -10.72 2.28 38.16
C HIS A 969 -10.57 2.96 36.80
N LEU A 970 -11.26 4.07 36.55
CA LEU A 970 -11.15 4.82 35.29
C LEU A 970 -9.78 5.47 35.09
N LEU A 971 -9.21 6.06 36.14
CA LEU A 971 -7.85 6.61 36.08
C LEU A 971 -6.81 5.51 35.80
N ASN A 972 -7.00 4.33 36.38
CA ASN A 972 -6.10 3.19 36.20
C ASN A 972 -6.12 2.59 34.79
N LYS A 973 -7.21 2.75 34.02
CA LYS A 973 -7.26 2.38 32.60
C LYS A 973 -6.27 3.16 31.73
N ILE A 974 -5.94 4.40 32.11
CA ILE A 974 -5.03 5.25 31.32
C ILE A 974 -3.61 4.65 31.30
N GLU A 975 -3.17 4.10 30.16
CA GLU A 975 -1.85 3.44 30.03
C GLU A 975 -0.66 4.39 30.22
N ALA A 976 -0.73 5.58 29.64
CA ALA A 976 0.36 6.56 29.66
C ALA A 976 0.44 7.27 31.03
N PRO A 977 1.50 7.04 31.84
CA PRO A 977 1.59 7.60 33.19
C PRO A 977 1.59 9.13 33.19
N GLU A 978 2.30 9.77 32.25
CA GLU A 978 2.28 11.23 32.12
C GLU A 978 0.89 11.79 31.83
N TYR A 979 0.07 11.07 31.07
CA TYR A 979 -1.27 11.50 30.71
C TYR A 979 -2.27 11.26 31.84
N ARG A 980 -2.13 10.15 32.58
CA ARG A 980 -2.88 9.91 33.82
C ARG A 980 -2.67 11.05 34.82
N GLN A 981 -1.43 11.50 34.98
CA GLN A 981 -1.13 12.61 35.88
C GLN A 981 -1.77 13.93 35.40
N VAL A 982 -1.75 14.21 34.09
CA VAL A 982 -2.44 15.40 33.54
C VAL A 982 -3.96 15.34 33.75
N ASN A 983 -4.58 14.15 33.70
CA ASN A 983 -6.00 13.99 34.05
C ASN A 983 -6.29 14.32 35.51
N ILE A 984 -5.42 13.90 36.44
CA ILE A 984 -5.51 14.26 37.88
C ILE A 984 -5.36 15.78 38.07
N GLU A 985 -4.35 16.40 37.44
CA GLU A 985 -4.14 17.86 37.45
C GLU A 985 -5.37 18.60 36.91
N THR A 986 -5.96 18.11 35.81
CA THR A 986 -7.14 18.71 35.17
C THR A 986 -8.39 18.61 36.06
N LEU A 987 -8.64 17.45 36.67
CA LEU A 987 -9.77 17.26 37.58
C LEU A 987 -9.68 18.15 38.82
N MET A 988 -8.48 18.31 39.37
CA MET A 988 -8.25 19.22 40.50
C MET A 988 -8.51 20.67 40.12
N GLU A 989 -8.08 21.10 38.94
CA GLU A 989 -8.33 22.46 38.46
C GLU A 989 -9.82 22.71 38.18
N LEU A 990 -10.53 21.76 37.57
CA LEU A 990 -11.97 21.86 37.37
C LEU A 990 -12.73 21.91 38.71
N ALA A 991 -12.34 21.09 39.69
CA ALA A 991 -12.92 21.13 41.02
C ALA A 991 -12.64 22.45 41.75
N ALA A 992 -11.46 23.05 41.54
CA ALA A 992 -11.12 24.37 42.06
C ALA A 992 -12.03 25.47 41.48
N ILE A 993 -12.29 25.43 40.17
CA ILE A 993 -13.24 26.33 39.51
C ILE A 993 -14.64 26.13 40.10
N ALA A 994 -15.10 24.89 40.21
CA ALA A 994 -16.42 24.57 40.79
C ALA A 994 -16.53 25.10 42.24
N SER A 995 -15.52 24.88 43.07
CA SER A 995 -15.48 25.36 44.47
C SER A 995 -15.55 26.89 44.59
N ASN A 996 -14.95 27.62 43.66
CA ASN A 996 -14.97 29.08 43.65
C ASN A 996 -16.28 29.64 43.04
N ASN A 997 -17.08 28.80 42.40
CA ASN A 997 -18.30 29.18 41.69
C ASN A 997 -19.49 28.30 42.09
N PRO A 998 -20.07 28.47 43.31
CA PRO A 998 -21.14 27.60 43.82
C PRO A 998 -22.41 27.56 42.96
N SER A 999 -22.64 28.57 42.13
CA SER A 999 -23.80 28.64 41.23
C SER A 999 -23.56 27.96 39.88
N LEU A 1000 -22.30 27.59 39.53
CA LEU A 1000 -21.91 27.09 38.22
C LEU A 1000 -22.71 25.82 37.87
N GLN A 1001 -23.29 25.79 36.67
CA GLN A 1001 -24.04 24.64 36.17
C GLN A 1001 -23.73 24.43 34.68
N ILE A 1002 -23.17 23.27 34.38
CA ILE A 1002 -22.76 22.82 33.04
C ILE A 1002 -23.75 21.75 32.59
N GLU A 1003 -24.41 21.97 31.45
CA GLU A 1003 -25.48 21.07 30.99
C GLU A 1003 -24.97 19.75 30.40
N GLU A 1004 -23.70 19.70 30.01
CA GLU A 1004 -23.04 18.57 29.36
C GLU A 1004 -22.10 17.78 30.27
N TYR A 1005 -21.66 16.61 29.76
CA TYR A 1005 -20.54 15.89 30.34
C TYR A 1005 -19.23 16.62 30.05
N ILE A 1006 -18.36 16.73 31.05
CA ILE A 1006 -16.99 17.22 30.85
C ILE A 1006 -16.12 16.06 30.39
N VAL A 1007 -15.69 16.10 29.13
CA VAL A 1007 -14.79 15.10 28.53
C VAL A 1007 -13.34 15.54 28.69
N LEU A 1008 -12.59 14.88 29.59
CA LEU A 1008 -11.22 15.28 29.91
C LEU A 1008 -10.29 15.24 28.68
N ASP A 1009 -10.41 14.21 27.84
CA ASP A 1009 -9.60 14.08 26.62
C ASP A 1009 -9.74 15.28 25.67
N VAL A 1010 -10.98 15.77 25.51
CA VAL A 1010 -11.28 16.92 24.64
C VAL A 1010 -10.71 18.18 25.27
N LEU A 1011 -10.98 18.41 26.56
CA LEU A 1011 -10.52 19.57 27.28
C LEU A 1011 -8.99 19.69 27.27
N ILE A 1012 -8.28 18.60 27.61
CA ILE A 1012 -6.82 18.55 27.61
C ILE A 1012 -6.28 18.71 26.18
N GLY A 1013 -6.92 18.09 25.19
CA GLY A 1013 -6.54 18.23 23.77
C GLY A 1013 -6.59 19.68 23.28
N HIS A 1014 -7.61 20.45 23.69
CA HIS A 1014 -7.69 21.89 23.41
C HIS A 1014 -6.67 22.69 24.22
N ALA A 1015 -6.39 22.32 25.47
CA ALA A 1015 -5.33 22.95 26.27
C ALA A 1015 -3.96 22.82 25.60
N VAL A 1016 -3.62 21.62 25.09
CA VAL A 1016 -2.40 21.35 24.31
C VAL A 1016 -2.35 22.20 23.04
N ARG A 1017 -3.47 22.27 22.31
CA ARG A 1017 -3.56 23.06 21.07
C ARG A 1017 -3.32 24.55 21.34
N LEU A 1018 -3.99 25.10 22.35
CA LEU A 1018 -3.84 26.50 22.72
C LEU A 1018 -2.41 26.81 23.19
N ALA A 1019 -1.80 25.93 23.97
CA ALA A 1019 -0.41 26.06 24.39
C ALA A 1019 0.58 26.08 23.21
N TRP A 1020 0.35 25.24 22.20
CA TRP A 1020 1.21 25.20 21.01
C TRP A 1020 1.05 26.44 20.12
N LEU A 1021 -0.19 26.88 19.90
CA LEU A 1021 -0.50 28.03 19.04
C LEU A 1021 -0.07 29.36 19.66
N ASP A 1022 -0.10 29.49 20.98
CA ASP A 1022 0.46 30.66 21.68
C ASP A 1022 1.98 30.80 21.39
N GLY A 1023 2.70 29.68 21.21
CA GLY A 1023 4.10 29.66 20.81
C GLY A 1023 4.36 29.69 19.29
N HIS A 1024 3.39 29.29 18.47
CA HIS A 1024 3.53 29.13 17.01
C HIS A 1024 2.31 29.64 16.21
N PRO A 1025 1.99 30.95 16.24
CA PRO A 1025 0.73 31.46 15.66
C PRO A 1025 0.60 31.23 14.14
N GLN A 1026 1.73 31.22 13.43
CA GLN A 1026 1.81 31.05 11.97
C GLN A 1026 1.48 29.63 11.49
N ARG A 1027 1.37 28.66 12.40
CA ARG A 1027 1.13 27.24 12.08
C ARG A 1027 -0.32 26.80 12.33
N GLY A 1028 -1.25 27.74 12.52
CA GLY A 1028 -2.67 27.45 12.80
C GLY A 1028 -3.32 26.46 11.83
N ASP A 1029 -3.15 26.70 10.52
CA ASP A 1029 -3.74 25.87 9.45
C ASP A 1029 -3.06 24.51 9.28
N ARG A 1030 -1.89 24.33 9.91
CA ARG A 1030 -1.08 23.11 9.87
C ARG A 1030 -0.84 22.50 11.25
N TYR A 1031 -1.58 22.90 12.29
CA TYR A 1031 -1.44 22.37 13.65
C TYR A 1031 -1.46 20.84 13.68
N ASP A 1032 -2.23 20.30 12.76
CA ASP A 1032 -2.43 18.89 12.52
C ASP A 1032 -1.16 18.11 12.12
N GLU A 1033 -0.17 18.77 11.51
CA GLU A 1033 1.17 18.24 11.22
C GLU A 1033 2.08 18.28 12.47
N ASP A 1034 1.83 19.21 13.40
CA ASP A 1034 2.68 19.46 14.57
C ASP A 1034 2.18 18.79 15.86
N LYS A 1035 1.06 18.08 15.79
CA LYS A 1035 0.29 17.62 16.96
C LYS A 1035 1.13 16.79 17.93
N ALA A 1036 2.03 15.95 17.43
CA ALA A 1036 2.93 15.16 18.26
C ALA A 1036 3.94 15.99 19.05
N SER A 1037 4.50 17.00 18.40
CA SER A 1037 5.40 17.96 19.03
C SER A 1037 4.65 18.81 20.06
N ALA A 1038 3.39 19.17 19.78
CA ALA A 1038 2.53 19.88 20.72
C ALA A 1038 2.32 19.12 22.03
N TRP A 1039 1.99 17.82 21.96
CA TRP A 1039 1.84 16.98 23.15
C TRP A 1039 3.16 16.80 23.91
N ARG A 1040 4.27 16.52 23.21
CA ARG A 1040 5.60 16.43 23.84
C ARG A 1040 5.97 17.72 24.57
N SER A 1041 5.67 18.87 23.97
CA SER A 1041 5.89 20.18 24.60
C SER A 1041 5.00 20.37 25.82
N PHE A 1042 3.72 20.01 25.72
CA PHE A 1042 2.76 20.18 26.80
C PHE A 1042 3.11 19.33 28.04
N TYR A 1043 3.58 18.08 27.86
CA TYR A 1043 4.02 17.25 28.98
C TYR A 1043 5.22 17.83 29.73
N ASN A 1044 6.01 18.71 29.11
CA ASN A 1044 7.14 19.40 29.74
C ASN A 1044 6.77 20.72 30.42
N THR A 1045 5.51 21.16 30.33
CA THR A 1045 5.04 22.35 31.05
C THR A 1045 4.98 22.11 32.55
N SER A 1046 5.16 23.17 33.34
CA SER A 1046 4.92 23.11 34.78
C SER A 1046 3.43 22.84 35.10
N PRO A 1047 3.09 22.29 36.28
CA PRO A 1047 1.69 22.13 36.70
C PRO A 1047 0.88 23.43 36.65
N ARG A 1048 1.52 24.58 36.93
CA ARG A 1048 0.89 25.91 36.84
C ARG A 1048 0.56 26.32 35.41
N GLU A 1049 1.46 26.06 34.47
CA GLU A 1049 1.22 26.31 33.05
C GLU A 1049 0.13 25.37 32.51
N CYS A 1050 0.17 24.09 32.89
CA CYS A 1050 -0.88 23.13 32.55
C CYS A 1050 -2.26 23.59 33.04
N ALA A 1051 -2.37 23.97 34.32
CA ALA A 1051 -3.60 24.54 34.89
C ALA A 1051 -4.06 25.79 34.12
N SER A 1052 -3.15 26.71 33.78
CA SER A 1052 -3.48 27.90 33.00
C SER A 1052 -4.08 27.57 31.62
N TYR A 1053 -3.53 26.58 30.92
CA TYR A 1053 -4.07 26.17 29.62
C TYR A 1053 -5.33 25.32 29.73
N VAL A 1054 -5.53 24.55 30.81
CA VAL A 1054 -6.80 23.88 31.11
C VAL A 1054 -7.90 24.91 31.32
N VAL A 1055 -7.65 25.98 32.08
CA VAL A 1055 -8.60 27.09 32.27
C VAL A 1055 -8.91 27.78 30.94
N LYS A 1056 -7.88 28.08 30.13
CA LYS A 1056 -8.07 28.66 28.77
C LYS A 1056 -8.91 27.74 27.89
N ALA A 1057 -8.68 26.43 27.92
CA ALA A 1057 -9.43 25.46 27.14
C ALA A 1057 -10.89 25.34 27.62
N PHE A 1058 -11.11 25.31 28.94
CA PHE A 1058 -12.44 25.27 29.52
C PHE A 1058 -13.23 26.51 29.08
N ARG A 1059 -12.61 27.70 29.17
CA ARG A 1059 -13.19 28.96 28.68
C ARG A 1059 -13.44 28.95 27.16
N PHE A 1060 -12.52 28.42 26.38
CA PHE A 1060 -12.64 28.32 24.91
C PHE A 1060 -13.79 27.41 24.46
N LEU A 1061 -14.06 26.36 25.24
CA LEU A 1061 -15.15 25.42 25.00
C LEU A 1061 -16.48 25.88 25.59
N THR A 1062 -16.50 26.88 26.48
CA THR A 1062 -17.74 27.30 27.13
C THR A 1062 -18.57 28.22 26.24
N GLU A 1063 -19.86 27.92 26.09
CA GLU A 1063 -20.87 28.81 25.50
C GLU A 1063 -21.79 29.35 26.61
N PHE A 1064 -21.84 30.67 26.76
CA PHE A 1064 -22.56 31.35 27.84
C PHE A 1064 -24.00 31.69 27.47
N GLU A 1065 -24.87 31.77 28.47
CA GLU A 1065 -26.27 32.16 28.32
C GLU A 1065 -26.38 33.61 27.77
N GLY A 1066 -26.96 33.75 26.57
CA GLY A 1066 -27.10 35.04 25.87
C GLY A 1066 -26.14 35.27 24.69
N THR A 1067 -25.28 34.30 24.35
CA THR A 1067 -24.33 34.40 23.23
C THR A 1067 -24.88 33.88 21.89
N SER A 1068 -26.20 33.88 21.69
CA SER A 1068 -26.81 33.48 20.42
C SER A 1068 -26.93 34.66 19.45
N ALA A 1069 -26.27 34.52 18.29
CA ALA A 1069 -26.31 35.33 17.06
C ALA A 1069 -25.25 36.46 16.90
N ALA A 1070 -24.10 36.09 16.33
CA ALA A 1070 -23.38 36.87 15.33
C ALA A 1070 -22.76 35.94 14.27
#